data_AF-A0A7C3RUK5-F1
#
_entry.id   AF-A0A7C3RUK5-F1
#
_cell.length_a   1.000
_cell.length_b   1.000
_cell.length_c   1.000
_cell.angle_alpha   90.00
_cell.angle_beta   90.00
_cell.angle_gamma   90.00
#
_symmetry.space_group_name_H-M   'P 1'
#
loop_
_entity.id
_entity.type
_entity.pdbx_description
1 polymer ?
#
loop_
_entity_poly.entity_id
_entity_poly.type
_entity_poly.pdbx_seq_one_letter_code
_entity_poly.pdbx_strand_id
1 'polypeptide(L)'
;MWCETQQCRRALSDACTVAGWGTAARLRAARAVALLVALLSAASLLVAVLACAPAATAGEWPTLHRDNQRSGYTDEVVQGPYERKWFRNFSDEMVATRVEAIVAEGKCFVGTCAGRMRALNVADGSTVWTFSARGPVGASPCYSRGKLYFGADDGLLYCLRASDGKRLWAYRANGGISASPACDGKRVYVGDRAGAFHAVAADTGKRLWTYHTGGMVLTPASLSEDGTRVVFGSEDMHVYCLSTGGQLLWRSPKLGGLSLRDHAPTIWMGLAIVRTNPANSFHHAAGENPAVLTQAQKALPMLPEDKVIFDQWGSFAMRLTARRLDAEQRAVLEFLARTPAERTFYAFNLADGKEPWVAPVLYTAGLHNTPSPPTFNPHTGELYTWVPTALSNYSAGVPGGAIAVGRLDRRSGRPEILWHTNGDRLGWAFDFAAPADESQSLSLMRNTLLNTHQGIIGGMDLSTLKWHHVYIARDTYGGIFGPAALPGGFEGAEKAHADGVLALMSNEWHGPDRAVVSIAEGRIFWMAGSQVVCIAGPSVPKTATGGTTPPPPIRRKEKPAVPAGNVATSGVGRYDASVPRVPIAAGQLAWMVASPTSAAAPTPALLAPVRARLNAAVTELVDEGPWAPFIVELGISGEERHFWRSAETMQTVALAIPFLTPGVRAKAKRYLDRLWAGGMPLDRPTWPVGVGRRREPYDLGPEMLAYANTPVRYQASVEDLYAVWAYAQYANAWPKVLAALPRIRAVWQQYASQPVRFDNDDMVGDAAERLNGEIAGTLAYARIAMRAGQRAEADVAMSRLAELVTERVHHERADTRFVRETRVAHYALHQAKVPRYVGLTPEVGLALHLYAGKELRRNLRLLTTQLPMWYQAYGERLIGGENYISPPHLARALFAALAYGGVATSTELVAKLDQPWCRADLYWMEKLTATLRAALTRRPNG
;
A
#
# COMPACT_ATOMS: atom_id res chain seq x y z
N MET A 1 38.97 -16.95 -39.01
CA MET A 1 38.36 -18.29 -39.16
C MET A 1 38.76 -19.09 -40.40
N TRP A 2 38.62 -18.61 -41.65
CA TRP A 2 38.96 -19.43 -42.84
C TRP A 2 40.48 -19.55 -43.12
N CYS A 3 41.28 -18.56 -42.68
CA CYS A 3 42.74 -18.58 -42.86
C CYS A 3 43.47 -19.46 -41.82
N GLU A 4 42.99 -19.49 -40.58
CA GLU A 4 43.58 -20.29 -39.47
C GLU A 4 43.32 -21.80 -39.63
N THR A 5 42.23 -22.18 -40.28
CA THR A 5 41.90 -23.60 -40.53
C THR A 5 42.82 -24.27 -41.55
N GLN A 6 43.45 -23.50 -42.46
CA GLN A 6 44.44 -24.05 -43.39
C GLN A 6 45.82 -24.25 -42.75
N GLN A 7 46.22 -23.38 -41.82
CA GLN A 7 47.47 -23.53 -41.07
C GLN A 7 47.45 -24.74 -40.12
N CYS A 8 46.33 -25.00 -39.43
CA CYS A 8 46.18 -26.19 -38.59
C CYS A 8 46.17 -27.51 -39.38
N ARG A 9 45.64 -27.52 -40.62
CA ARG A 9 45.68 -28.73 -41.49
C ARG A 9 47.09 -29.04 -42.00
N ARG A 10 47.92 -28.03 -42.26
CA ARG A 10 49.33 -28.23 -42.63
C ARG A 10 50.16 -28.77 -41.47
N ALA A 11 49.99 -28.21 -40.26
CA ALA A 11 50.70 -28.68 -39.06
C ALA A 11 50.38 -30.15 -38.68
N LEU A 12 49.14 -30.60 -38.87
CA LEU A 12 48.72 -31.99 -38.63
C LEU A 12 49.21 -32.97 -39.71
N SER A 13 49.34 -32.51 -40.96
CA SER A 13 49.93 -33.30 -42.05
C SER A 13 51.42 -33.54 -41.80
N ASP A 14 52.15 -32.51 -41.39
CA ASP A 14 53.59 -32.59 -41.15
C ASP A 14 53.91 -33.47 -39.93
N ALA A 15 53.11 -33.37 -38.85
CA ALA A 15 53.26 -34.22 -37.66
C ALA A 15 52.95 -35.72 -37.92
N CYS A 16 52.03 -36.03 -38.84
CA CYS A 16 51.66 -37.42 -39.17
C CYS A 16 52.67 -38.14 -40.07
N THR A 17 53.58 -37.41 -40.72
CA THR A 17 54.61 -37.96 -41.62
C THR A 17 55.84 -38.42 -40.84
N VAL A 18 56.10 -37.81 -39.68
CA VAL A 18 57.26 -38.12 -38.81
C VAL A 18 57.04 -39.36 -37.93
N ALA A 19 55.79 -39.76 -37.66
CA ALA A 19 55.49 -40.79 -36.65
C ALA A 19 55.06 -42.18 -37.20
N GLY A 20 54.93 -42.38 -38.52
CA GLY A 20 54.70 -43.73 -39.10
C GLY A 20 53.32 -44.37 -38.84
N TRP A 21 52.23 -43.58 -38.79
CA TRP A 21 50.89 -44.12 -38.50
C TRP A 21 50.16 -44.63 -39.75
N GLY A 22 49.64 -45.87 -39.69
CA GLY A 22 48.83 -46.48 -40.75
C GLY A 22 47.50 -45.76 -41.02
N THR A 23 46.99 -45.87 -42.25
CA THR A 23 45.81 -45.15 -42.79
C THR A 23 44.55 -45.26 -41.92
N ALA A 24 44.33 -46.39 -41.25
CA ALA A 24 43.19 -46.58 -40.35
C ALA A 24 43.27 -45.74 -39.06
N ALA A 25 44.48 -45.50 -38.52
CA ALA A 25 44.67 -44.68 -37.33
C ALA A 25 44.49 -43.19 -37.62
N ARG A 26 44.89 -42.74 -38.83
CA ARG A 26 44.68 -41.36 -39.32
C ARG A 26 43.19 -41.02 -39.45
N LEU A 27 42.37 -41.95 -39.94
CA LEU A 27 40.92 -41.78 -40.04
C LEU A 27 40.21 -41.73 -38.68
N ARG A 28 40.69 -42.49 -37.68
CA ARG A 28 40.13 -42.46 -36.32
C ARG A 28 40.50 -41.17 -35.58
N ALA A 29 41.75 -40.69 -35.71
CA ALA A 29 42.18 -39.43 -35.12
C ALA A 29 41.45 -38.22 -35.76
N ALA A 30 41.31 -38.21 -37.09
CA ALA A 30 40.57 -37.15 -37.80
C ALA A 30 39.07 -37.11 -37.40
N ARG A 31 38.44 -38.28 -37.21
CA ARG A 31 37.06 -38.36 -36.70
C ARG A 31 36.94 -37.90 -35.25
N ALA A 32 37.91 -38.24 -34.39
CA ALA A 32 37.91 -37.81 -32.99
C ALA A 32 38.08 -36.29 -32.86
N VAL A 33 38.97 -35.67 -33.65
CA VAL A 33 39.16 -34.22 -33.69
C VAL A 33 37.95 -33.51 -34.28
N ALA A 34 37.33 -34.06 -35.35
CA ALA A 34 36.09 -33.52 -35.90
C ALA A 34 34.92 -33.59 -34.89
N LEU A 35 34.83 -34.67 -34.11
CA LEU A 35 33.85 -34.80 -33.02
C LEU A 35 34.12 -33.79 -31.90
N LEU A 36 35.39 -33.58 -31.52
CA LEU A 36 35.78 -32.62 -30.49
C LEU A 36 35.49 -31.17 -30.92
N VAL A 37 35.77 -30.83 -32.18
CA VAL A 37 35.46 -29.51 -32.76
C VAL A 37 33.95 -29.32 -32.87
N ALA A 38 33.19 -30.35 -33.22
CA ALA A 38 31.72 -30.29 -33.23
C ALA A 38 31.14 -30.14 -31.82
N LEU A 39 31.70 -30.83 -30.82
CA LEU A 39 31.30 -30.72 -29.40
C LEU A 39 31.68 -29.36 -28.80
N LEU A 40 32.85 -28.81 -29.14
CA LEU A 40 33.26 -27.47 -28.72
C LEU A 40 32.43 -26.38 -29.42
N SER A 41 32.08 -26.55 -30.69
CA SER A 41 31.19 -25.62 -31.42
C SER A 41 29.75 -25.69 -30.90
N ALA A 42 29.27 -26.90 -30.54
CA ALA A 42 27.98 -27.09 -29.89
C ALA A 42 27.98 -26.55 -28.46
N ALA A 43 29.09 -26.63 -27.71
CA ALA A 43 29.24 -26.03 -26.40
C ALA A 43 29.33 -24.50 -26.48
N SER A 44 29.96 -23.91 -27.51
CA SER A 44 29.95 -22.47 -27.76
C SER A 44 28.58 -21.96 -28.20
N LEU A 45 27.82 -22.74 -28.99
CA LEU A 45 26.41 -22.43 -29.28
C LEU A 45 25.51 -22.65 -28.06
N LEU A 46 25.79 -23.63 -27.19
CA LEU A 46 25.04 -23.83 -25.94
C LEU A 46 25.33 -22.73 -24.92
N VAL A 47 26.57 -22.22 -24.84
CA VAL A 47 26.94 -21.10 -23.97
C VAL A 47 26.39 -19.77 -24.51
N ALA A 48 26.24 -19.62 -25.84
CA ALA A 48 25.52 -18.49 -26.44
C ALA A 48 23.98 -18.59 -26.30
N VAL A 49 23.44 -19.77 -26.00
CA VAL A 49 21.99 -20.01 -25.78
C VAL A 49 21.65 -20.18 -24.28
N LEU A 50 22.65 -20.24 -23.40
CA LEU A 50 22.53 -20.31 -21.95
C LEU A 50 23.39 -19.23 -21.27
N ALA A 51 22.96 -17.97 -21.36
CA ALA A 51 23.15 -16.94 -20.33
C ALA A 51 22.78 -15.57 -20.90
N CYS A 52 21.54 -15.17 -20.66
CA CYS A 52 21.19 -13.82 -20.25
C CYS A 52 19.68 -13.82 -20.01
N ALA A 53 19.26 -13.37 -18.82
CA ALA A 53 17.91 -12.85 -18.67
C ALA A 53 17.66 -11.84 -19.79
N PRO A 54 16.45 -11.74 -20.37
CA PRO A 54 16.24 -10.83 -21.48
C PRO A 54 16.52 -9.40 -20.99
N ALA A 55 17.60 -8.81 -21.50
CA ALA A 55 17.74 -7.37 -21.53
C ALA A 55 16.53 -6.83 -22.31
N ALA A 56 15.91 -5.76 -21.81
CA ALA A 56 14.90 -5.03 -22.56
C ALA A 56 15.43 -4.79 -23.99
N THR A 57 14.66 -5.12 -25.03
CA THR A 57 15.06 -4.75 -26.39
C THR A 57 15.19 -3.24 -26.45
N ALA A 58 16.19 -2.74 -27.19
CA ALA A 58 16.45 -1.30 -27.29
C ALA A 58 15.15 -0.55 -27.62
N GLY A 59 14.72 0.32 -26.71
CA GLY A 59 13.51 1.14 -26.85
C GLY A 59 12.24 0.66 -26.12
N GLU A 60 12.28 -0.42 -25.34
CA GLU A 60 11.14 -0.89 -24.52
C GLU A 60 11.31 -0.60 -23.01
N TRP A 61 10.18 -0.51 -22.28
CA TRP A 61 10.08 -0.49 -20.81
C TRP A 61 9.24 -1.69 -20.34
N PRO A 62 9.78 -2.92 -20.40
CA PRO A 62 8.99 -4.15 -20.33
C PRO A 62 8.53 -4.55 -18.93
N THR A 63 9.07 -3.96 -17.87
CA THR A 63 8.71 -4.32 -16.49
C THR A 63 8.90 -3.13 -15.56
N LEU A 64 8.42 -3.27 -14.31
CA LEU A 64 8.54 -2.26 -13.26
C LEU A 64 9.99 -1.78 -13.13
N HIS A 65 10.22 -0.47 -13.12
CA HIS A 65 11.54 0.17 -13.05
C HIS A 65 12.49 -0.35 -14.14
N ARG A 66 11.93 -0.51 -15.35
CA ARG A 66 12.55 -0.88 -16.64
C ARG A 66 12.97 -2.34 -16.79
N ASP A 67 13.74 -2.91 -15.87
CA ASP A 67 14.31 -4.26 -16.02
C ASP A 67 14.18 -5.12 -14.74
N ASN A 68 14.71 -6.35 -14.80
CA ASN A 68 14.68 -7.27 -13.67
C ASN A 68 15.64 -6.87 -12.53
N GLN A 69 16.62 -6.00 -12.81
CA GLN A 69 17.52 -5.46 -11.80
C GLN A 69 16.96 -4.21 -11.14
N ARG A 70 15.90 -3.62 -11.72
CA ARG A 70 15.32 -2.34 -11.31
C ARG A 70 16.36 -1.24 -11.45
N SER A 71 16.92 -1.08 -12.64
CA SER A 71 17.85 0.02 -12.92
C SER A 71 17.18 1.39 -13.07
N GLY A 72 15.96 1.43 -13.62
CA GLY A 72 15.29 2.68 -14.01
C GLY A 72 15.99 3.40 -15.16
N TYR A 73 16.90 2.71 -15.84
CA TYR A 73 17.81 3.27 -16.83
C TYR A 73 17.42 2.90 -18.26
N THR A 74 17.48 3.88 -19.16
CA THR A 74 17.46 3.66 -20.61
C THR A 74 18.58 4.41 -21.33
N ASP A 75 19.11 3.82 -22.40
CA ASP A 75 20.04 4.48 -23.34
C ASP A 75 19.32 5.46 -24.29
N GLU A 76 18.00 5.32 -24.39
CA GLU A 76 17.14 6.16 -25.22
C GLU A 76 17.11 7.60 -24.69
N VAL A 77 17.09 8.57 -25.61
CA VAL A 77 16.98 9.98 -25.27
C VAL A 77 15.80 10.59 -25.99
N VAL A 78 14.84 11.09 -25.23
CA VAL A 78 13.71 11.88 -25.74
C VAL A 78 14.14 13.34 -25.75
N GLN A 79 14.22 13.93 -26.93
CA GLN A 79 14.65 15.32 -27.12
C GLN A 79 13.48 16.29 -26.90
N GLY A 80 13.76 17.43 -26.27
CA GLY A 80 12.82 18.53 -26.11
C GLY A 80 12.75 19.48 -27.32
N PRO A 81 11.98 20.59 -27.24
CA PRO A 81 11.12 20.98 -26.12
C PRO A 81 9.97 19.99 -25.94
N TYR A 82 9.67 19.67 -24.69
CA TYR A 82 8.70 18.63 -24.36
C TYR A 82 7.27 19.20 -24.37
N GLU A 83 6.36 18.46 -24.98
CA GLU A 83 4.93 18.73 -24.87
C GLU A 83 4.15 17.43 -24.66
N ARG A 84 2.98 17.54 -24.02
CA ARG A 84 2.02 16.44 -23.94
C ARG A 84 1.56 16.09 -25.36
N LYS A 85 1.63 14.82 -25.73
CA LYS A 85 1.15 14.29 -27.02
C LYS A 85 -0.28 13.80 -26.93
N TRP A 86 -0.59 13.15 -25.81
CA TRP A 86 -1.94 12.74 -25.43
C TRP A 86 -1.96 12.47 -23.92
N PHE A 87 -3.16 12.42 -23.36
CA PHE A 87 -3.37 11.79 -22.06
C PHE A 87 -4.58 10.85 -22.11
N ARG A 88 -4.60 9.87 -21.21
CA ARG A 88 -5.74 8.98 -20.99
C ARG A 88 -6.14 9.03 -19.53
N ASN A 89 -7.43 9.19 -19.30
CA ASN A 89 -8.02 9.33 -17.99
C ASN A 89 -8.69 8.01 -17.56
N PHE A 90 -8.38 7.58 -16.35
CA PHE A 90 -8.92 6.41 -15.67
C PHE A 90 -9.52 6.77 -14.30
N SER A 91 -9.93 8.01 -14.06
CA SER A 91 -10.47 8.44 -12.75
C SER A 91 -11.75 7.71 -12.33
N ASP A 92 -12.50 7.11 -13.26
CA ASP A 92 -13.66 6.25 -12.95
C ASP A 92 -13.25 4.82 -12.55
N GLU A 93 -12.00 4.42 -12.84
CA GLU A 93 -11.45 3.10 -12.55
C GLU A 93 -10.41 3.09 -11.43
N MET A 94 -9.77 4.25 -11.22
CA MET A 94 -8.64 4.52 -10.35
C MET A 94 -7.38 3.73 -10.72
N VAL A 95 -6.22 4.39 -10.71
CA VAL A 95 -4.91 3.73 -10.84
C VAL A 95 -4.14 3.91 -9.53
N ALA A 96 -3.53 2.83 -9.03
CA ALA A 96 -2.75 2.89 -7.79
C ALA A 96 -1.43 3.67 -8.01
N THR A 97 -0.97 4.38 -6.97
CA THR A 97 0.14 5.36 -7.06
C THR A 97 1.50 4.78 -7.42
N ARG A 98 1.69 3.47 -7.25
CA ARG A 98 2.92 2.74 -7.60
C ARG A 98 2.89 2.09 -8.98
N VAL A 99 1.78 2.20 -9.71
CA VAL A 99 1.68 1.64 -11.06
C VAL A 99 2.53 2.48 -12.00
N GLU A 100 3.35 1.81 -12.79
CA GLU A 100 4.12 2.38 -13.89
C GLU A 100 3.48 1.97 -15.23
N ALA A 101 3.66 2.81 -16.25
CA ALA A 101 3.27 2.48 -17.61
C ALA A 101 4.26 1.48 -18.22
N ILE A 102 3.82 0.25 -18.50
CA ILE A 102 4.71 -0.74 -19.12
C ILE A 102 4.60 -0.62 -20.63
N VAL A 103 5.72 -0.39 -21.31
CA VAL A 103 5.75 -0.03 -22.73
C VAL A 103 6.51 -1.08 -23.53
N ALA A 104 5.83 -1.69 -24.50
CA ALA A 104 6.43 -2.66 -25.44
C ALA A 104 5.57 -2.84 -26.69
N GLU A 105 6.21 -3.17 -27.82
CA GLU A 105 5.55 -3.43 -29.11
C GLU A 105 4.49 -2.38 -29.51
N GLY A 106 4.78 -1.07 -29.35
CA GLY A 106 3.85 0.00 -29.71
C GLY A 106 2.65 0.12 -28.77
N LYS A 107 2.71 -0.47 -27.58
CA LYS A 107 1.62 -0.47 -26.59
C LYS A 107 2.10 -0.02 -25.22
N CYS A 108 1.23 0.68 -24.51
CA CYS A 108 1.36 1.04 -23.10
C CYS A 108 0.32 0.24 -22.29
N PHE A 109 0.76 -0.54 -21.32
CA PHE A 109 -0.08 -1.42 -20.50
C PHE A 109 -0.27 -0.86 -19.09
N VAL A 110 -1.52 -0.78 -18.63
CA VAL A 110 -1.88 -0.19 -17.34
C VAL A 110 -2.98 -1.00 -16.65
N GLY A 111 -2.73 -1.35 -15.39
CA GLY A 111 -3.71 -1.98 -14.49
C GLY A 111 -4.51 -0.94 -13.71
N THR A 112 -5.80 -1.21 -13.49
CA THR A 112 -6.70 -0.33 -12.74
C THR A 112 -7.37 -1.03 -11.56
N CYS A 113 -7.77 -0.27 -10.56
CA CYS A 113 -8.43 -0.78 -9.37
C CYS A 113 -9.87 -1.27 -9.63
N ALA A 114 -10.48 -0.87 -10.73
CA ALA A 114 -11.71 -1.47 -11.25
C ALA A 114 -11.52 -2.88 -11.87
N GLY A 115 -10.31 -3.45 -11.75
CA GLY A 115 -9.99 -4.78 -12.26
C GLY A 115 -9.81 -4.84 -13.77
N ARG A 116 -9.38 -3.73 -14.39
CA ARG A 116 -9.07 -3.70 -15.83
C ARG A 116 -7.57 -3.76 -16.05
N MET A 117 -7.17 -4.54 -17.04
CA MET A 117 -5.85 -4.41 -17.68
C MET A 117 -6.09 -3.80 -19.07
N ARG A 118 -5.49 -2.64 -19.31
CA ARG A 118 -5.65 -1.85 -20.52
C ARG A 118 -4.38 -1.93 -21.35
N ALA A 119 -4.53 -2.07 -22.67
CA ALA A 119 -3.46 -1.76 -23.61
C ALA A 119 -3.85 -0.53 -24.42
N LEU A 120 -2.98 0.47 -24.42
CA LEU A 120 -3.13 1.73 -25.12
C LEU A 120 -2.12 1.78 -26.25
N ASN A 121 -2.50 2.34 -27.40
CA ASN A 121 -1.56 2.62 -28.47
C ASN A 121 -0.63 3.76 -28.04
N VAL A 122 0.69 3.58 -28.14
CA VAL A 122 1.68 4.60 -27.75
C VAL A 122 1.56 5.90 -28.56
N ALA A 123 1.04 5.83 -29.79
CA ALA A 123 0.95 6.97 -30.69
C ALA A 123 -0.13 7.98 -30.28
N ASP A 124 -1.28 7.51 -29.81
CA ASP A 124 -2.47 8.35 -29.58
C ASP A 124 -3.26 8.01 -28.29
N GLY A 125 -2.75 7.07 -27.50
CA GLY A 125 -3.37 6.56 -26.28
C GLY A 125 -4.65 5.76 -26.49
N SER A 126 -5.09 5.51 -27.74
CA SER A 126 -6.34 4.80 -28.00
C SER A 126 -6.30 3.39 -27.41
N THR A 127 -7.41 2.93 -26.85
CA THR A 127 -7.49 1.57 -26.30
C THR A 127 -7.42 0.55 -27.43
N VAL A 128 -6.37 -0.26 -27.43
CA VAL A 128 -6.20 -1.40 -28.36
C VAL A 128 -7.05 -2.58 -27.89
N TRP A 129 -6.95 -2.91 -26.60
CA TRP A 129 -7.78 -3.96 -25.98
C TRP A 129 -7.98 -3.71 -24.48
N THR A 130 -8.94 -4.42 -23.89
CA THR A 130 -9.20 -4.40 -22.45
C THR A 130 -9.51 -5.79 -21.94
N PHE A 131 -8.84 -6.20 -20.87
CA PHE A 131 -9.13 -7.42 -20.12
C PHE A 131 -9.77 -7.07 -18.79
N SER A 132 -10.65 -7.95 -18.29
CA SER A 132 -11.38 -7.75 -17.02
C SER A 132 -11.07 -8.89 -16.05
N ALA A 133 -10.31 -8.58 -15.00
CA ALA A 133 -10.10 -9.46 -13.85
C ALA A 133 -11.31 -9.40 -12.90
N ARG A 134 -11.35 -10.30 -11.91
CA ARG A 134 -12.44 -10.33 -10.91
C ARG A 134 -12.15 -9.46 -9.68
N GLY A 135 -10.94 -8.91 -9.58
CA GLY A 135 -10.53 -8.00 -8.53
C GLY A 135 -9.60 -6.91 -9.07
N PRO A 136 -9.31 -5.88 -8.25
CA PRO A 136 -8.37 -4.82 -8.58
C PRO A 136 -7.04 -5.31 -9.15
N VAL A 137 -6.49 -4.55 -10.09
CA VAL A 137 -5.13 -4.70 -10.58
C VAL A 137 -4.32 -3.49 -10.11
N GLY A 138 -3.73 -3.60 -8.92
CA GLY A 138 -3.04 -2.51 -8.22
C GLY A 138 -1.51 -2.49 -8.37
N ALA A 139 -0.97 -3.15 -9.40
CA ALA A 139 0.46 -3.24 -9.67
C ALA A 139 0.73 -3.25 -11.17
N SER A 140 1.94 -2.84 -11.56
CA SER A 140 2.38 -2.83 -12.95
C SER A 140 2.45 -4.26 -13.51
N PRO A 141 2.06 -4.49 -14.77
CA PRO A 141 2.28 -5.78 -15.41
C PRO A 141 3.77 -6.02 -15.70
N CYS A 142 4.09 -7.22 -16.17
CA CYS A 142 5.39 -7.56 -16.72
C CYS A 142 5.19 -8.08 -18.16
N TYR A 143 5.86 -7.46 -19.11
CA TYR A 143 5.90 -7.88 -20.49
C TYR A 143 7.14 -8.75 -20.76
N SER A 144 6.96 -9.88 -21.45
CA SER A 144 8.07 -10.70 -21.94
C SER A 144 7.63 -11.56 -23.13
N ARG A 145 8.33 -11.42 -24.26
CA ARG A 145 8.18 -12.27 -25.46
C ARG A 145 6.71 -12.36 -25.96
N GLY A 146 6.07 -11.22 -26.17
CA GLY A 146 4.68 -11.15 -26.65
C GLY A 146 3.62 -11.55 -25.62
N LYS A 147 4.00 -11.74 -24.34
CA LYS A 147 3.10 -12.10 -23.24
C LYS A 147 3.12 -11.04 -22.16
N LEU A 148 1.97 -10.82 -21.55
CA LEU A 148 1.78 -9.89 -20.44
C LEU A 148 1.33 -10.66 -19.20
N TYR A 149 2.04 -10.48 -18.09
CA TYR A 149 1.75 -11.11 -16.80
C TYR A 149 1.34 -10.06 -15.78
N PHE A 150 0.28 -10.32 -15.02
CA PHE A 150 -0.11 -9.43 -13.91
C PHE A 150 -0.90 -10.19 -12.84
N GLY A 151 -0.74 -9.75 -11.60
CA GLY A 151 -1.53 -10.21 -10.48
C GLY A 151 -2.79 -9.37 -10.29
N ALA A 152 -3.82 -9.99 -9.69
CA ALA A 152 -4.98 -9.27 -9.21
C ALA A 152 -5.37 -9.69 -7.80
N ASP A 153 -6.17 -8.85 -7.18
CA ASP A 153 -6.68 -9.02 -5.80
C ASP A 153 -7.61 -10.23 -5.63
N ASP A 154 -8.06 -10.83 -6.74
CA ASP A 154 -8.83 -12.08 -6.76
C ASP A 154 -7.97 -13.33 -6.51
N GLY A 155 -6.65 -13.16 -6.36
CA GLY A 155 -5.67 -14.21 -6.11
C GLY A 155 -5.25 -14.97 -7.36
N LEU A 156 -5.44 -14.39 -8.55
CA LEU A 156 -4.98 -14.94 -9.81
C LEU A 156 -3.80 -14.15 -10.38
N LEU A 157 -2.77 -14.88 -10.83
CA LEU A 157 -1.76 -14.40 -11.77
C LEU A 157 -2.26 -14.71 -13.18
N TYR A 158 -2.50 -13.69 -13.98
CA TYR A 158 -2.96 -13.81 -15.36
C TYR A 158 -1.78 -13.75 -16.33
N CYS A 159 -1.90 -14.49 -17.43
CA CYS A 159 -1.07 -14.31 -18.61
C CYS A 159 -1.95 -14.05 -19.83
N LEU A 160 -1.71 -12.93 -20.49
CA LEU A 160 -2.37 -12.54 -21.73
C LEU A 160 -1.37 -12.53 -22.88
N ARG A 161 -1.86 -12.74 -24.10
CA ARG A 161 -1.12 -12.35 -25.29
C ARG A 161 -1.13 -10.82 -25.39
N ALA A 162 0.04 -10.21 -25.48
CA ALA A 162 0.18 -8.76 -25.46
C ALA A 162 -0.46 -8.07 -26.67
N SER A 163 -0.54 -8.75 -27.82
CA SER A 163 -1.08 -8.18 -29.05
C SER A 163 -2.60 -7.96 -29.03
N ASP A 164 -3.38 -8.88 -28.43
CA ASP A 164 -4.84 -8.88 -28.50
C ASP A 164 -5.55 -9.02 -27.13
N GLY A 165 -4.80 -9.14 -26.04
CA GLY A 165 -5.34 -9.25 -24.68
C GLY A 165 -6.00 -10.60 -24.38
N LYS A 166 -5.90 -11.60 -25.27
CA LYS A 166 -6.49 -12.92 -25.03
C LYS A 166 -5.74 -13.63 -23.91
N ARG A 167 -6.49 -14.12 -22.93
CA ARG A 167 -5.95 -14.92 -21.82
C ARG A 167 -5.38 -16.22 -22.35
N LEU A 168 -4.07 -16.43 -22.14
CA LEU A 168 -3.36 -17.67 -22.45
C LEU A 168 -3.51 -18.66 -21.29
N TRP A 169 -3.31 -18.19 -20.06
CA TRP A 169 -3.50 -18.99 -18.85
C TRP A 169 -3.79 -18.10 -17.62
N ALA A 170 -4.22 -18.71 -16.52
CA ALA A 170 -4.28 -18.07 -15.20
C ALA A 170 -3.82 -19.08 -14.13
N TYR A 171 -3.11 -18.59 -13.11
CA TYR A 171 -2.60 -19.37 -11.98
C TYR A 171 -3.22 -18.88 -10.67
N ARG A 172 -3.70 -19.80 -9.83
CA ARG A 172 -4.31 -19.52 -8.53
C ARG A 172 -3.26 -19.53 -7.43
N ALA A 173 -2.99 -18.37 -6.84
CA ALA A 173 -2.14 -18.22 -5.66
C ALA A 173 -2.93 -18.48 -4.36
N ASN A 174 -2.27 -18.36 -3.21
CA ASN A 174 -2.88 -18.64 -1.90
C ASN A 174 -3.61 -17.41 -1.33
N GLY A 175 -3.31 -16.21 -1.84
CA GLY A 175 -3.96 -14.95 -1.48
C GLY A 175 -4.00 -13.98 -2.65
N GLY A 176 -4.56 -12.79 -2.44
CA GLY A 176 -4.53 -11.70 -3.43
C GLY A 176 -3.10 -11.36 -3.84
N ILE A 177 -2.90 -10.96 -5.09
CA ILE A 177 -1.60 -10.59 -5.62
C ILE A 177 -1.57 -9.08 -5.83
N SER A 178 -0.74 -8.40 -5.04
CA SER A 178 -0.58 -6.93 -5.07
C SER A 178 0.83 -6.49 -5.51
N ALA A 179 1.71 -7.43 -5.84
CA ALA A 179 3.07 -7.19 -6.31
C ALA A 179 3.17 -7.29 -7.83
N SER A 180 4.00 -6.44 -8.46
CA SER A 180 4.34 -6.58 -9.88
C SER A 180 5.11 -7.88 -10.12
N PRO A 181 4.78 -8.69 -11.13
CA PRO A 181 5.54 -9.91 -11.43
C PRO A 181 6.95 -9.58 -11.94
N ALA A 182 7.91 -10.48 -11.69
CA ALA A 182 9.21 -10.49 -12.36
C ALA A 182 9.31 -11.70 -13.30
N CYS A 183 10.02 -11.59 -14.42
CA CYS A 183 10.07 -12.66 -15.42
C CYS A 183 11.46 -12.81 -16.04
N ASP A 184 12.00 -14.04 -16.02
CA ASP A 184 13.27 -14.39 -16.68
C ASP A 184 13.08 -14.92 -18.12
N GLY A 185 11.85 -14.82 -18.65
CA GLY A 185 11.44 -15.36 -19.95
C GLY A 185 11.10 -16.86 -19.95
N LYS A 186 11.37 -17.58 -18.86
CA LYS A 186 11.00 -19.00 -18.64
C LYS A 186 10.09 -19.16 -17.43
N ARG A 187 10.23 -18.31 -16.42
CA ARG A 187 9.54 -18.33 -15.13
C ARG A 187 9.04 -16.94 -14.78
N VAL A 188 7.87 -16.90 -14.18
CA VAL A 188 7.24 -15.70 -13.60
C VAL A 188 7.28 -15.85 -12.08
N TYR A 189 7.82 -14.85 -11.40
CA TYR A 189 7.95 -14.80 -9.95
C TYR A 189 6.98 -13.77 -9.37
N VAL A 190 6.24 -14.14 -8.33
CA VAL A 190 5.28 -13.24 -7.70
C VAL A 190 4.98 -13.62 -6.25
N GLY A 191 4.84 -12.62 -5.40
CA GLY A 191 4.40 -12.76 -4.01
C GLY A 191 2.88 -12.64 -3.85
N ASP A 192 2.34 -13.22 -2.79
CA ASP A 192 0.94 -13.06 -2.42
C ASP A 192 0.72 -12.60 -0.96
N ARG A 193 -0.50 -12.13 -0.71
CA ARG A 193 -0.98 -11.70 0.63
C ARG A 193 -1.13 -12.84 1.64
N ALA A 194 -0.92 -14.09 1.25
CA ALA A 194 -0.89 -15.22 2.18
C ALA A 194 0.53 -15.51 2.71
N GLY A 195 1.54 -14.73 2.28
CA GLY A 195 2.93 -14.93 2.63
C GLY A 195 3.59 -16.05 1.83
N ALA A 196 3.12 -16.29 0.61
CA ALA A 196 3.73 -17.24 -0.31
C ALA A 196 4.36 -16.51 -1.50
N PHE A 197 5.57 -16.92 -1.86
CA PHE A 197 6.29 -16.49 -3.05
C PHE A 197 6.31 -17.64 -4.06
N HIS A 198 5.89 -17.38 -5.29
CA HIS A 198 5.64 -18.41 -6.30
C HIS A 198 6.56 -18.24 -7.48
N ALA A 199 7.01 -19.36 -8.05
CA ALA A 199 7.49 -19.40 -9.43
C ALA A 199 6.56 -20.23 -10.30
N VAL A 200 6.20 -19.67 -11.44
CA VAL A 200 5.25 -20.24 -12.39
C VAL A 200 5.91 -20.32 -13.76
N ALA A 201 5.75 -21.43 -14.47
CA ALA A 201 6.26 -21.57 -15.84
C ALA A 201 5.58 -20.55 -16.76
N ALA A 202 6.37 -19.67 -17.39
CA ALA A 202 5.88 -18.56 -18.21
C ALA A 202 4.99 -19.03 -19.37
N ASP A 203 5.29 -20.19 -19.95
CA ASP A 203 4.56 -20.71 -21.11
C ASP A 203 3.24 -21.39 -20.77
N THR A 204 3.13 -22.00 -19.59
CA THR A 204 2.02 -22.91 -19.28
C THR A 204 1.18 -22.50 -18.08
N GLY A 205 1.66 -21.56 -17.24
CA GLY A 205 1.01 -21.22 -15.99
C GLY A 205 1.12 -22.30 -14.91
N LYS A 206 1.90 -23.37 -15.14
CA LYS A 206 2.12 -24.43 -14.15
C LYS A 206 3.04 -23.94 -13.04
N ARG A 207 2.63 -24.16 -11.79
CA ARG A 207 3.49 -23.94 -10.62
C ARG A 207 4.77 -24.76 -10.76
N LEU A 208 5.91 -24.10 -10.61
CA LEU A 208 7.22 -24.74 -10.50
C LEU A 208 7.56 -24.99 -9.05
N TRP A 209 7.44 -23.97 -8.21
CA TRP A 209 7.66 -24.05 -6.77
C TRP A 209 6.95 -22.92 -6.02
N THR A 210 6.83 -23.08 -4.70
CA THR A 210 6.33 -22.05 -3.78
C THR A 210 7.24 -22.03 -2.54
N TYR A 211 7.55 -20.84 -2.05
CA TYR A 211 8.30 -20.61 -0.82
C TYR A 211 7.42 -19.81 0.17
N HIS A 212 7.40 -20.18 1.44
CA HIS A 212 6.58 -19.53 2.46
C HIS A 212 7.43 -18.64 3.37
N THR A 213 7.02 -17.39 3.56
CA THR A 213 7.62 -16.41 4.47
C THR A 213 6.78 -16.26 5.74
N GLY A 214 7.26 -15.49 6.71
CA GLY A 214 6.54 -15.22 7.96
C GLY A 214 5.44 -14.14 7.83
N GLY A 215 5.45 -13.36 6.75
CA GLY A 215 4.55 -12.24 6.49
C GLY A 215 4.17 -12.14 5.02
N MET A 216 3.30 -11.20 4.69
CA MET A 216 2.80 -10.98 3.32
C MET A 216 3.96 -10.65 2.37
N VAL A 217 3.90 -11.13 1.13
CA VAL A 217 4.89 -10.77 0.10
C VAL A 217 4.26 -9.76 -0.84
N LEU A 218 4.40 -8.48 -0.47
CA LEU A 218 3.83 -7.34 -1.19
C LEU A 218 4.81 -6.69 -2.18
N THR A 219 6.11 -6.93 -1.99
CA THR A 219 7.14 -6.36 -2.84
C THR A 219 7.30 -7.13 -4.14
N PRO A 220 7.54 -6.45 -5.27
CA PRO A 220 8.04 -7.10 -6.47
C PRO A 220 9.41 -7.70 -6.22
N ALA A 221 9.71 -8.81 -6.88
CA ALA A 221 11.04 -9.41 -6.83
C ALA A 221 11.97 -8.81 -7.89
N SER A 222 13.27 -8.99 -7.68
CA SER A 222 14.32 -8.63 -8.62
C SER A 222 15.24 -9.81 -8.88
N LEU A 223 15.84 -9.88 -10.06
CA LEU A 223 16.71 -10.98 -10.45
C LEU A 223 18.16 -10.52 -10.52
N SER A 224 19.08 -11.40 -10.14
CA SER A 224 20.51 -11.17 -10.35
C SER A 224 20.84 -11.03 -11.84
N GLU A 225 21.95 -10.36 -12.12
CA GLU A 225 22.43 -10.07 -13.48
C GLU A 225 22.66 -11.36 -14.29
N ASP A 226 23.11 -12.43 -13.63
CA ASP A 226 23.29 -13.76 -14.22
C ASP A 226 22.00 -14.59 -14.34
N GLY A 227 20.87 -14.09 -13.82
CA GLY A 227 19.58 -14.77 -13.81
C GLY A 227 19.52 -16.02 -12.92
N THR A 228 20.44 -16.20 -11.98
CA THR A 228 20.49 -17.39 -11.10
C THR A 228 19.80 -17.19 -9.76
N ARG A 229 19.61 -15.94 -9.31
CA ARG A 229 19.03 -15.58 -8.01
C ARG A 229 17.81 -14.68 -8.17
N VAL A 230 16.87 -14.81 -7.24
CA VAL A 230 15.69 -13.97 -7.10
C VAL A 230 15.65 -13.41 -5.68
N VAL A 231 15.51 -12.09 -5.55
CA VAL A 231 15.52 -11.35 -4.29
C VAL A 231 14.19 -10.63 -4.09
N PHE A 232 13.62 -10.73 -2.89
CA PHE A 232 12.35 -10.09 -2.56
C PHE A 232 12.24 -9.81 -1.05
N GLY A 233 11.41 -8.84 -0.68
CA GLY A 233 11.08 -8.50 0.70
C GLY A 233 9.73 -9.05 1.14
N SER A 234 9.59 -9.36 2.43
CA SER A 234 8.36 -9.82 3.05
C SER A 234 8.03 -8.98 4.28
N GLU A 235 6.74 -8.82 4.59
CA GLU A 235 6.25 -8.04 5.73
C GLU A 235 6.60 -8.67 7.10
N ASP A 236 7.28 -9.83 7.12
CA ASP A 236 8.02 -10.28 8.32
C ASP A 236 9.33 -9.50 8.56
N MET A 237 9.55 -8.43 7.79
CA MET A 237 10.73 -7.57 7.82
C MET A 237 12.03 -8.30 7.51
N HIS A 238 11.98 -9.30 6.62
CA HIS A 238 13.16 -9.97 6.10
C HIS A 238 13.25 -9.84 4.57
N VAL A 239 14.47 -9.82 4.08
CA VAL A 239 14.80 -9.95 2.66
C VAL A 239 15.26 -11.38 2.42
N TYR A 240 14.71 -11.99 1.38
CA TYR A 240 14.98 -13.36 0.97
C TYR A 240 15.71 -13.38 -0.36
N CYS A 241 16.72 -14.23 -0.47
CA CYS A 241 17.36 -14.57 -1.74
C CYS A 241 17.22 -16.06 -1.98
N LEU A 242 16.54 -16.43 -3.06
CA LEU A 242 16.40 -17.81 -3.51
C LEU A 242 17.18 -18.00 -4.81
N SER A 243 17.57 -19.23 -5.11
CA SER A 243 17.90 -19.60 -6.48
C SER A 243 16.64 -19.54 -7.34
N THR A 244 16.77 -19.38 -8.66
CA THR A 244 15.62 -19.49 -9.57
C THR A 244 14.97 -20.88 -9.56
N GLY A 245 15.64 -21.88 -8.99
CA GLY A 245 15.11 -23.21 -8.67
C GLY A 245 14.28 -23.30 -7.38
N GLY A 246 14.21 -22.23 -6.59
CA GLY A 246 13.40 -22.15 -5.36
C GLY A 246 14.13 -22.52 -4.07
N GLN A 247 15.44 -22.71 -4.11
CA GLN A 247 16.25 -23.01 -2.92
C GLN A 247 16.62 -21.72 -2.19
N LEU A 248 16.42 -21.66 -0.88
CA LEU A 248 16.90 -20.54 -0.06
C LEU A 248 18.43 -20.49 -0.07
N LEU A 249 18.99 -19.38 -0.53
CA LEU A 249 20.42 -19.11 -0.51
C LEU A 249 20.81 -18.36 0.76
N TRP A 250 20.05 -17.31 1.09
CA TRP A 250 20.18 -16.59 2.35
C TRP A 250 18.90 -15.83 2.68
N ARG A 251 18.78 -15.46 3.96
CA ARG A 251 17.75 -14.57 4.51
C ARG A 251 18.48 -13.52 5.34
N SER A 252 18.12 -12.24 5.19
CA SER A 252 18.68 -11.18 6.02
C SER A 252 18.35 -11.41 7.51
N PRO A 253 19.00 -10.69 8.44
CA PRO A 253 18.41 -10.43 9.75
C PRO A 253 17.05 -9.72 9.60
N LYS A 254 16.26 -9.67 10.68
CA LYS A 254 15.06 -8.84 10.72
C LYS A 254 15.49 -7.37 10.61
N LEU A 255 14.95 -6.66 9.62
CA LEU A 255 15.24 -5.26 9.35
C LEU A 255 14.46 -4.35 10.30
N GLY A 256 14.98 -3.14 10.50
CA GLY A 256 14.27 -2.04 11.15
C GLY A 256 13.18 -1.50 10.23
N GLY A 257 12.19 -0.83 10.84
CA GLY A 257 11.05 -0.28 10.12
C GLY A 257 9.74 -1.02 10.33
N LEU A 258 8.69 -0.54 9.64
CA LEU A 258 7.32 -1.07 9.73
C LEU A 258 6.93 -1.99 8.57
N SER A 259 7.49 -1.75 7.38
CA SER A 259 7.05 -2.41 6.15
C SER A 259 8.15 -2.37 5.07
N LEU A 260 8.09 -3.33 4.15
CA LEU A 260 8.94 -3.41 2.95
C LEU A 260 8.15 -3.16 1.65
N ARG A 261 6.82 -3.17 1.71
CA ARG A 261 5.87 -3.39 0.60
C ARG A 261 6.00 -2.63 -0.72
N ASP A 262 6.65 -1.47 -0.76
CA ASP A 262 6.44 -0.51 -1.86
C ASP A 262 7.50 -0.61 -2.97
N HIS A 263 8.78 -0.77 -2.63
CA HIS A 263 9.86 -0.84 -3.64
C HIS A 263 10.51 -2.22 -3.69
N ALA A 264 10.71 -2.70 -4.91
CA ALA A 264 11.48 -3.90 -5.16
C ALA A 264 12.95 -3.69 -4.74
N PRO A 265 13.66 -4.73 -4.29
CA PRO A 265 15.11 -4.65 -4.11
C PRO A 265 15.80 -4.22 -5.42
N THR A 266 16.66 -3.22 -5.39
CA THR A 266 17.46 -2.84 -6.57
C THR A 266 18.72 -3.68 -6.61
N ILE A 267 18.96 -4.37 -7.72
CA ILE A 267 20.14 -5.20 -7.92
C ILE A 267 21.22 -4.35 -8.58
N TRP A 268 22.18 -3.91 -7.78
CA TRP A 268 23.27 -3.03 -8.18
C TRP A 268 24.62 -3.75 -8.07
N MET A 269 25.08 -4.29 -9.20
CA MET A 269 26.43 -4.88 -9.34
C MET A 269 26.74 -5.89 -8.23
N GLY A 270 25.88 -6.90 -8.07
CA GLY A 270 26.04 -7.92 -7.04
C GLY A 270 25.61 -7.52 -5.63
N LEU A 271 25.03 -6.33 -5.44
CA LEU A 271 24.36 -5.92 -4.20
C LEU A 271 22.84 -5.86 -4.39
N ALA A 272 22.08 -6.28 -3.39
CA ALA A 272 20.66 -5.96 -3.27
C ALA A 272 20.49 -4.76 -2.35
N ILE A 273 20.07 -3.63 -2.91
CA ILE A 273 19.73 -2.41 -2.17
C ILE A 273 18.24 -2.46 -1.79
N VAL A 274 17.95 -2.24 -0.50
CA VAL A 274 16.60 -2.39 0.06
C VAL A 274 16.26 -1.17 0.92
N ARG A 275 15.01 -0.69 0.81
CA ARG A 275 14.46 0.39 1.62
C ARG A 275 13.29 -0.11 2.46
N THR A 276 13.16 0.37 3.70
CA THR A 276 12.02 0.11 4.59
C THR A 276 11.31 1.41 4.96
N ASN A 277 10.01 1.33 5.30
CA ASN A 277 9.32 2.43 5.98
C ASN A 277 9.93 2.61 7.38
N PRO A 278 10.11 3.83 7.90
CA PRO A 278 10.73 4.07 9.19
C PRO A 278 9.88 3.46 10.31
N ALA A 279 10.53 3.04 11.40
CA ALA A 279 9.84 2.50 12.56
C ALA A 279 9.13 3.62 13.32
N ASN A 280 9.82 4.75 13.49
CA ASN A 280 9.30 5.89 14.22
C ASN A 280 8.44 6.79 13.35
N SER A 281 7.78 7.75 14.00
CA SER A 281 6.85 8.61 13.34
C SER A 281 7.49 9.55 12.32
N PHE A 282 6.77 10.01 11.29
CA PHE A 282 7.36 10.89 10.29
C PHE A 282 7.76 12.21 10.94
N HIS A 283 6.92 12.76 11.82
CA HIS A 283 7.25 13.99 12.55
C HIS A 283 8.46 13.80 13.45
N HIS A 284 8.59 12.63 14.08
CA HIS A 284 9.80 12.28 14.83
C HIS A 284 11.04 12.29 13.92
N ALA A 285 11.02 11.56 12.80
CA ALA A 285 12.13 11.49 11.87
C ALA A 285 12.45 12.86 11.22
N ALA A 286 11.43 13.64 10.89
CA ALA A 286 11.55 14.99 10.32
C ALA A 286 12.10 16.00 11.33
N GLY A 287 11.90 15.78 12.64
CA GLY A 287 12.56 16.56 13.68
C GLY A 287 13.98 16.10 14.00
N GLU A 288 14.20 14.77 14.10
CA GLU A 288 15.46 14.20 14.53
C GLU A 288 16.54 14.25 13.45
N ASN A 289 16.21 13.96 12.19
CA ASN A 289 17.18 13.98 11.09
C ASN A 289 17.86 15.35 10.95
N PRO A 290 17.13 16.49 10.89
CA PRO A 290 17.77 17.81 10.86
C PRO A 290 18.56 18.12 12.13
N ALA A 291 18.11 17.65 13.30
CA ALA A 291 18.83 17.86 14.55
C ALA A 291 20.21 17.20 14.54
N VAL A 292 20.29 15.92 14.11
CA VAL A 292 21.56 15.18 13.95
C VAL A 292 22.49 15.90 12.97
N LEU A 293 21.99 16.28 11.80
CA LEU A 293 22.78 16.93 10.75
C LEU A 293 23.27 18.32 11.21
N THR A 294 22.38 19.14 11.78
CA THR A 294 22.72 20.49 12.24
C THR A 294 23.71 20.46 13.40
N GLN A 295 23.58 19.50 14.33
CA GLN A 295 24.52 19.34 15.44
C GLN A 295 25.92 18.97 14.93
N ALA A 296 26.01 18.07 13.94
CA ALA A 296 27.28 17.71 13.32
C ALA A 296 27.98 18.94 12.72
N GLN A 297 27.23 19.82 12.05
CA GLN A 297 27.79 21.05 11.47
C GLN A 297 28.20 22.09 12.52
N LYS A 298 27.41 22.24 13.59
CA LYS A 298 27.73 23.16 14.71
C LYS A 298 28.99 22.75 15.48
N ALA A 299 29.33 21.46 15.49
CA ALA A 299 30.52 20.96 16.17
C ALA A 299 31.83 21.31 15.43
N LEU A 300 31.77 21.75 14.17
CA LEU A 300 32.93 22.12 13.38
C LEU A 300 33.19 23.64 13.43
N PRO A 301 34.46 24.08 13.62
CA PRO A 301 34.77 25.50 13.49
C PRO A 301 34.53 25.99 12.05
N MET A 302 34.09 27.23 11.90
CA MET A 302 33.96 27.92 10.61
C MET A 302 35.34 28.30 10.09
N LEU A 303 35.72 27.80 8.91
CA LEU A 303 36.96 28.15 8.22
C LEU A 303 36.69 29.09 7.03
N PRO A 304 37.69 29.84 6.52
CA PRO A 304 37.50 30.74 5.39
C PRO A 304 36.95 30.09 4.11
N GLU A 305 37.24 28.81 3.89
CA GLU A 305 36.71 28.01 2.79
C GLU A 305 35.23 27.62 2.95
N ASP A 306 34.70 27.67 4.17
CA ASP A 306 33.28 27.44 4.46
C ASP A 306 32.40 28.69 4.18
N LYS A 307 33.00 29.76 3.63
CA LYS A 307 32.34 31.06 3.42
C LYS A 307 31.02 30.95 2.66
N VAL A 308 30.09 31.77 3.14
CA VAL A 308 28.64 31.70 3.05
C VAL A 308 28.12 32.19 1.70
N ILE A 309 27.11 31.49 1.15
CA ILE A 309 26.23 32.04 0.12
C ILE A 309 25.01 32.59 0.85
N PHE A 310 24.74 33.89 0.72
CA PHE A 310 23.44 34.43 1.12
C PHE A 310 22.44 34.05 0.04
N ASP A 311 21.34 33.40 0.42
CA ASP A 311 20.22 33.32 -0.51
C ASP A 311 19.61 34.72 -0.71
N GLN A 312 18.72 34.85 -1.69
CA GLN A 312 18.02 36.12 -1.97
C GLN A 312 17.15 36.63 -0.80
N TRP A 313 17.01 35.85 0.27
CA TRP A 313 16.23 36.15 1.48
C TRP A 313 17.11 36.46 2.69
N GLY A 314 18.45 36.50 2.52
CA GLY A 314 19.41 36.79 3.59
C GLY A 314 19.69 35.63 4.54
N SER A 315 19.27 34.40 4.19
CA SER A 315 19.51 33.19 4.98
C SER A 315 20.93 32.66 4.76
N PHE A 316 21.51 32.08 5.82
CA PHE A 316 22.87 31.54 5.85
C PHE A 316 22.90 30.12 5.27
N ALA A 317 23.71 29.88 4.23
CA ALA A 317 24.05 28.54 3.75
C ALA A 317 25.57 28.28 3.81
N MET A 318 25.97 27.13 4.37
CA MET A 318 27.37 26.70 4.42
C MET A 318 27.82 26.12 3.08
N ARG A 319 29.02 26.45 2.63
CA ARG A 319 29.61 25.78 1.46
C ARG A 319 29.83 24.29 1.76
N LEU A 320 29.44 23.43 0.83
CA LEU A 320 29.78 22.00 0.87
C LEU A 320 31.30 21.83 0.75
N THR A 321 31.93 21.35 1.83
CA THR A 321 33.35 20.94 1.83
C THR A 321 33.44 19.47 2.20
N ALA A 322 34.49 18.77 1.72
CA ALA A 322 34.71 17.36 2.04
C ALA A 322 34.76 17.12 3.56
N ARG A 323 35.35 18.06 4.31
CA ARG A 323 35.42 18.05 5.78
C ARG A 323 34.03 18.08 6.43
N ARG A 324 33.14 18.95 5.96
CA ARG A 324 31.78 19.09 6.49
C ARG A 324 30.90 17.90 6.14
N LEU A 325 31.00 17.41 4.91
CA LEU A 325 30.25 16.23 4.47
C LEU A 325 30.69 14.98 5.24
N ASP A 326 31.99 14.78 5.46
CA ASP A 326 32.48 13.65 6.26
C ASP A 326 31.97 13.71 7.71
N ALA A 327 31.97 14.90 8.33
CA ALA A 327 31.45 15.05 9.69
C ALA A 327 29.96 14.71 9.79
N GLU A 328 29.16 15.16 8.82
CA GLU A 328 27.74 14.80 8.71
C GLU A 328 27.56 13.29 8.56
N GLN A 329 28.27 12.67 7.63
CA GLN A 329 28.17 11.23 7.39
C GLN A 329 28.59 10.41 8.60
N ARG A 330 29.64 10.81 9.33
CA ARG A 330 30.04 10.14 10.58
C ARG A 330 28.96 10.26 11.66
N ALA A 331 28.38 11.45 11.84
CA ALA A 331 27.31 11.65 12.80
C ALA A 331 26.06 10.79 12.47
N VAL A 332 25.73 10.64 11.18
CA VAL A 332 24.65 9.75 10.74
C VAL A 332 24.98 8.28 11.06
N LEU A 333 26.20 7.81 10.80
CA LEU A 333 26.60 6.45 11.14
C LEU A 333 26.54 6.18 12.65
N GLU A 334 27.02 7.13 13.45
CA GLU A 334 26.96 7.05 14.92
C GLU A 334 25.52 7.07 15.45
N PHE A 335 24.64 7.84 14.79
CA PHE A 335 23.21 7.84 15.08
C PHE A 335 22.61 6.45 14.79
N LEU A 336 22.71 5.96 13.55
CA LEU A 336 22.13 4.69 13.13
C LEU A 336 22.68 3.48 13.89
N ALA A 337 23.92 3.54 14.38
CA ALA A 337 24.50 2.52 15.25
C ALA A 337 23.83 2.48 16.63
N ARG A 338 23.41 3.62 17.17
CA ARG A 338 22.68 3.74 18.45
C ARG A 338 21.19 3.52 18.32
N THR A 339 20.62 3.79 17.13
CA THR A 339 19.20 3.62 16.82
C THR A 339 18.97 2.66 15.63
N PRO A 340 19.27 1.36 15.74
CA PRO A 340 19.12 0.42 14.61
C PRO A 340 17.71 0.33 14.01
N ALA A 341 16.67 0.70 14.76
CA ALA A 341 15.28 0.75 14.31
C ALA A 341 15.01 1.87 13.28
N GLU A 342 15.86 2.91 13.24
CA GLU A 342 15.78 4.04 12.31
C GLU A 342 16.47 3.77 10.96
N ARG A 343 17.14 2.62 10.84
CA ARG A 343 17.75 2.22 9.58
C ARG A 343 16.64 1.95 8.54
N THR A 344 16.69 2.69 7.44
CA THR A 344 15.78 2.54 6.29
C THR A 344 16.50 2.28 4.97
N PHE A 345 17.83 2.16 4.98
CA PHE A 345 18.67 1.86 3.81
C PHE A 345 19.57 0.67 4.12
N TYR A 346 19.50 -0.36 3.29
CA TYR A 346 20.27 -1.60 3.45
C TYR A 346 20.92 -2.01 2.13
N ALA A 347 22.09 -2.64 2.22
CA ALA A 347 22.78 -3.23 1.09
C ALA A 347 23.22 -4.64 1.46
N PHE A 348 22.82 -5.65 0.68
CA PHE A 348 23.21 -7.04 0.93
C PHE A 348 24.00 -7.59 -0.24
N ASN A 349 25.16 -8.20 0.04
CA ASN A 349 25.87 -8.97 -0.97
C ASN A 349 24.98 -10.11 -1.49
N LEU A 350 24.80 -10.19 -2.80
CA LEU A 350 23.98 -11.26 -3.39
C LEU A 350 24.53 -12.65 -3.09
N ALA A 351 25.84 -12.78 -2.93
CA ALA A 351 26.52 -14.05 -2.70
C ALA A 351 26.12 -14.69 -1.36
N ASP A 352 26.17 -13.93 -0.27
CA ASP A 352 26.08 -14.44 1.10
C ASP A 352 25.09 -13.69 2.02
N GLY A 353 24.44 -12.65 1.53
CA GLY A 353 23.45 -11.87 2.29
C GLY A 353 24.05 -10.97 3.37
N LYS A 354 25.37 -10.78 3.42
CA LYS A 354 26.02 -9.88 4.39
C LYS A 354 26.00 -8.44 3.90
N GLU A 355 25.88 -7.50 4.84
CA GLU A 355 26.05 -6.08 4.52
C GLU A 355 27.54 -5.75 4.36
N PRO A 356 27.99 -5.22 3.20
CA PRO A 356 29.37 -4.79 3.04
C PRO A 356 29.68 -3.51 3.82
N TRP A 357 28.65 -2.71 4.10
CA TRP A 357 28.72 -1.43 4.81
C TRP A 357 27.31 -1.02 5.27
N VAL A 358 27.26 -0.05 6.18
CA VAL A 358 26.04 0.71 6.50
C VAL A 358 26.18 2.08 5.83
N ALA A 359 25.25 2.44 4.95
CA ALA A 359 25.29 3.75 4.30
C ALA A 359 24.81 4.84 5.27
N PRO A 360 25.43 6.03 5.29
CA PRO A 360 24.95 7.19 6.04
C PRO A 360 23.77 7.84 5.31
N VAL A 361 22.69 7.08 5.09
CA VAL A 361 21.48 7.53 4.42
C VAL A 361 20.34 7.48 5.41
N LEU A 362 19.90 8.66 5.84
CA LEU A 362 18.70 8.83 6.65
C LEU A 362 17.44 8.69 5.79
N TYR A 363 16.30 8.58 6.46
CA TYR A 363 14.99 8.52 5.81
C TYR A 363 14.69 9.85 5.07
N THR A 364 14.20 9.75 3.82
CA THR A 364 14.01 10.88 2.88
C THR A 364 12.58 10.99 2.32
N ALA A 365 11.62 10.23 2.83
CA ALA A 365 10.29 10.17 2.21
C ALA A 365 9.24 11.02 2.93
N GLY A 366 8.27 11.49 2.17
CA GLY A 366 7.10 12.16 2.71
C GLY A 366 6.08 11.24 3.35
N LEU A 367 5.52 11.68 4.47
CA LEU A 367 4.28 11.12 5.04
C LEU A 367 4.32 9.62 5.37
N HIS A 368 5.38 9.12 6.02
CA HIS A 368 5.64 7.68 6.32
C HIS A 368 5.73 6.71 5.15
N ASN A 369 5.74 7.21 3.93
CA ASN A 369 5.86 6.36 2.75
C ASN A 369 7.27 5.79 2.63
N THR A 370 7.45 4.78 1.77
CA THR A 370 8.81 4.30 1.53
C THR A 370 9.66 5.38 0.89
N PRO A 371 10.96 5.43 1.23
CA PRO A 371 11.88 6.28 0.50
C PRO A 371 11.97 5.88 -0.97
N SER A 372 12.30 6.87 -1.82
CA SER A 372 12.44 6.67 -3.27
C SER A 372 13.32 5.47 -3.62
N PRO A 373 12.97 4.74 -4.70
CA PRO A 373 13.82 3.67 -5.19
C PRO A 373 15.12 4.27 -5.74
N PRO A 374 16.28 3.65 -5.49
CA PRO A 374 17.51 4.08 -6.12
C PRO A 374 17.51 3.71 -7.60
N THR A 375 18.12 4.57 -8.42
CA THR A 375 18.26 4.40 -9.87
C THR A 375 19.74 4.34 -10.21
N PHE A 376 20.16 3.45 -11.11
CA PHE A 376 21.57 3.30 -11.45
C PHE A 376 21.80 3.14 -12.94
N ASN A 377 22.95 3.61 -13.41
CA ASN A 377 23.41 3.40 -14.77
C ASN A 377 24.21 2.09 -14.86
N PRO A 378 23.74 1.07 -15.60
CA PRO A 378 24.43 -0.21 -15.71
C PRO A 378 25.76 -0.12 -16.48
N HIS A 379 25.96 0.92 -17.31
CA HIS A 379 27.20 1.11 -18.07
C HIS A 379 28.31 1.77 -17.25
N THR A 380 27.96 2.75 -16.40
CA THR A 380 28.95 3.43 -15.53
C THR A 380 29.07 2.78 -14.16
N GLY A 381 28.04 2.04 -13.72
CA GLY A 381 27.94 1.47 -12.38
C GLY A 381 27.55 2.48 -11.31
N GLU A 382 27.20 3.71 -11.67
CA GLU A 382 26.83 4.77 -10.73
C GLU A 382 25.36 4.64 -10.30
N LEU A 383 25.13 4.67 -8.98
CA LEU A 383 23.80 4.63 -8.37
C LEU A 383 23.48 5.98 -7.71
N TYR A 384 22.26 6.44 -7.92
CA TYR A 384 21.75 7.71 -7.41
C TYR A 384 20.57 7.47 -6.46
N THR A 385 20.57 8.20 -5.34
CA THR A 385 19.50 8.18 -4.34
C THR A 385 19.38 9.54 -3.68
N TRP A 386 18.22 9.83 -3.10
CA TRP A 386 18.03 10.98 -2.24
C TRP A 386 18.75 10.80 -0.90
N VAL A 387 19.35 11.88 -0.39
CA VAL A 387 20.09 11.92 0.87
C VAL A 387 19.80 13.25 1.60
N PRO A 388 19.37 13.23 2.88
CA PRO A 388 19.22 14.46 3.66
C PRO A 388 20.59 15.03 4.02
N THR A 389 20.75 16.34 3.95
CA THR A 389 21.99 17.01 4.38
C THR A 389 21.72 18.46 4.77
N ALA A 390 22.30 18.91 5.89
CA ALA A 390 22.22 20.32 6.30
C ALA A 390 23.10 21.23 5.42
N LEU A 391 23.88 20.65 4.51
CA LEU A 391 24.71 21.35 3.52
C LEU A 391 23.96 21.61 2.21
N SER A 392 22.76 21.07 2.03
CA SER A 392 21.97 21.36 0.84
C SER A 392 21.26 22.71 0.97
N ASN A 393 21.51 23.55 -0.01
CA ASN A 393 20.95 24.88 -0.15
C ASN A 393 19.66 24.84 -0.96
N TYR A 394 18.47 24.63 -0.37
CA TYR A 394 17.21 24.91 -1.06
C TYR A 394 16.05 25.35 -0.15
N SER A 395 15.57 26.56 -0.46
CA SER A 395 14.22 27.10 -0.28
C SER A 395 13.85 27.70 1.09
N ALA A 396 13.82 29.04 1.11
CA ALA A 396 13.11 29.85 2.08
C ALA A 396 11.64 29.40 2.27
N GLY A 397 11.38 28.61 3.32
CA GLY A 397 10.02 28.48 3.85
C GLY A 397 9.55 27.10 4.27
N VAL A 398 10.31 26.01 4.08
CA VAL A 398 9.94 24.68 4.63
C VAL A 398 10.95 24.27 5.72
N PRO A 399 10.65 24.50 7.01
CA PRO A 399 11.48 24.01 8.11
C PRO A 399 11.43 22.48 8.16
N GLY A 400 12.57 21.78 8.19
CA GLY A 400 12.56 20.32 8.46
C GLY A 400 13.50 19.41 7.65
N GLY A 401 14.39 19.93 6.81
CA GLY A 401 15.53 19.16 6.28
C GLY A 401 15.63 19.22 4.75
N ALA A 402 16.75 19.71 4.24
CA ALA A 402 16.99 19.78 2.82
C ALA A 402 17.54 18.43 2.30
N ILE A 403 17.03 17.96 1.15
CA ILE A 403 17.42 16.71 0.51
C ILE A 403 18.23 17.02 -0.75
N ALA A 404 19.29 16.26 -1.00
CA ALA A 404 20.08 16.33 -2.23
C ALA A 404 20.19 14.96 -2.92
N VAL A 405 20.64 14.98 -4.17
CA VAL A 405 20.99 13.75 -4.90
C VAL A 405 22.39 13.30 -4.46
N GLY A 406 22.47 12.09 -3.93
CA GLY A 406 23.72 11.40 -3.63
C GLY A 406 24.07 10.38 -4.70
N ARG A 407 25.30 10.46 -5.23
CA ARG A 407 25.94 9.36 -5.98
C ARG A 407 26.63 8.43 -4.99
N LEU A 408 26.20 7.17 -4.93
CA LEU A 408 26.69 6.24 -3.91
C LEU A 408 28.02 5.59 -4.30
N ASP A 409 29.03 5.70 -3.44
CA ASP A 409 30.27 4.92 -3.60
C ASP A 409 30.03 3.47 -3.20
N ARG A 410 30.23 2.54 -4.14
CA ARG A 410 29.94 1.11 -3.94
C ARG A 410 30.81 0.45 -2.87
N ARG A 411 32.03 0.94 -2.65
CA ARG A 411 32.99 0.31 -1.72
C ARG A 411 32.72 0.68 -0.27
N SER A 412 32.35 1.94 -0.02
CA SER A 412 32.15 2.49 1.32
C SER A 412 30.69 2.69 1.70
N GLY A 413 29.77 2.70 0.72
CA GLY A 413 28.38 3.08 0.94
C GLY A 413 28.16 4.55 1.20
N ARG A 414 29.19 5.40 1.05
CA ARG A 414 29.09 6.84 1.32
C ARG A 414 28.57 7.57 0.08
N PRO A 415 27.57 8.46 0.23
CA PRO A 415 27.08 9.27 -0.87
C PRO A 415 27.99 10.47 -1.11
N GLU A 416 28.30 10.74 -2.37
CA GLU A 416 28.82 12.00 -2.85
C GLU A 416 27.64 12.89 -3.27
N ILE A 417 27.52 14.08 -2.67
CA ILE A 417 26.43 15.00 -2.98
C ILE A 417 26.69 15.66 -4.34
N LEU A 418 25.73 15.53 -5.27
CA LEU A 418 25.79 16.18 -6.57
C LEU A 418 25.16 17.57 -6.47
N TRP A 419 25.99 18.60 -6.72
CA TRP A 419 25.55 19.99 -6.66
C TRP A 419 25.28 20.56 -8.05
N HIS A 420 24.13 21.20 -8.22
CA HIS A 420 23.77 21.81 -9.48
C HIS A 420 24.63 23.07 -9.78
N THR A 421 24.76 23.44 -11.05
CA THR A 421 25.58 24.59 -11.51
C THR A 421 24.75 25.79 -12.00
N ASN A 422 23.45 25.83 -11.71
CA ASN A 422 22.49 26.83 -12.22
C ASN A 422 22.52 28.24 -11.57
N GLY A 423 23.50 28.55 -10.71
CA GLY A 423 23.66 29.85 -10.05
C GLY A 423 22.70 30.11 -8.87
N ASP A 424 22.63 31.38 -8.40
CA ASP A 424 22.01 31.78 -7.12
C ASP A 424 20.51 32.14 -7.21
N ARG A 425 19.93 32.18 -8.43
CA ARG A 425 18.49 32.46 -8.62
C ARG A 425 17.68 31.20 -8.37
N LEU A 426 17.25 31.00 -7.13
CA LEU A 426 16.46 29.85 -6.72
C LEU A 426 15.00 30.26 -6.49
N GLY A 427 14.12 30.00 -7.46
CA GLY A 427 12.68 29.94 -7.19
C GLY A 427 12.33 28.62 -6.49
N TRP A 428 11.12 28.49 -5.95
CA TRP A 428 10.55 27.18 -5.56
C TRP A 428 10.91 26.16 -6.66
N ALA A 429 11.64 25.09 -6.33
CA ALA A 429 12.42 24.27 -7.26
C ALA A 429 11.58 23.46 -8.26
N PHE A 430 10.90 24.11 -9.19
CA PHE A 430 10.04 23.46 -10.18
C PHE A 430 10.80 22.72 -11.28
N ASP A 431 12.09 23.01 -11.46
CA ASP A 431 12.91 22.41 -12.53
C ASP A 431 13.53 21.06 -12.14
N PHE A 432 13.72 20.84 -10.84
CA PHE A 432 14.15 19.57 -10.24
C PHE A 432 13.72 19.55 -8.77
N ALA A 433 12.54 19.00 -8.50
CA ALA A 433 11.94 19.03 -7.17
C ALA A 433 12.72 18.15 -6.17
N ALA A 434 13.05 18.71 -5.02
CA ALA A 434 13.66 17.98 -3.89
C ALA A 434 13.05 18.32 -2.50
N PRO A 435 11.73 18.59 -2.35
CA PRO A 435 11.14 18.77 -1.02
C PRO A 435 11.23 17.50 -0.16
N ALA A 436 11.22 17.66 1.16
CA ALA A 436 11.41 16.55 2.10
C ALA A 436 10.12 15.93 2.64
N ASP A 437 9.02 16.65 2.50
CA ASP A 437 7.70 16.31 3.00
C ASP A 437 6.88 15.43 2.05
N GLU A 438 7.31 15.26 0.79
CA GLU A 438 6.70 14.32 -0.16
C GLU A 438 7.71 13.31 -0.73
N SER A 439 7.27 12.07 -0.97
CA SER A 439 8.10 11.11 -1.71
C SER A 439 8.18 11.45 -3.20
N GLN A 440 9.33 11.08 -3.76
CA GLN A 440 9.74 11.35 -5.14
C GLN A 440 10.16 10.06 -5.80
N SER A 441 10.26 10.07 -7.13
CA SER A 441 10.71 8.91 -7.90
C SER A 441 11.78 9.32 -8.90
N LEU A 442 12.78 8.44 -9.11
CA LEU A 442 13.91 8.68 -10.01
C LEU A 442 13.84 7.81 -11.26
N SER A 443 14.23 8.35 -12.40
CA SER A 443 14.43 7.62 -13.66
C SER A 443 15.65 8.17 -14.37
N LEU A 444 16.36 7.36 -15.15
CA LEU A 444 17.60 7.79 -15.79
C LEU A 444 17.51 7.63 -17.31
N MET A 445 17.46 8.77 -18.00
CA MET A 445 17.47 8.89 -19.44
C MET A 445 18.91 9.19 -19.90
N ARG A 446 19.69 8.15 -20.18
CA ARG A 446 21.14 8.23 -20.43
C ARG A 446 21.88 8.95 -19.28
N ASN A 447 22.20 10.24 -19.47
CA ASN A 447 22.89 11.07 -18.48
C ASN A 447 21.96 12.09 -17.81
N THR A 448 20.67 12.07 -18.12
CA THR A 448 19.68 12.96 -17.52
C THR A 448 18.90 12.21 -16.45
N LEU A 449 19.14 12.55 -15.19
CA LEU A 449 18.37 12.04 -14.06
C LEU A 449 17.05 12.80 -13.98
N LEU A 450 15.93 12.10 -14.10
CA LEU A 450 14.59 12.65 -14.00
C LEU A 450 14.02 12.43 -12.60
N ASN A 451 13.30 13.42 -12.09
CA ASN A 451 12.53 13.36 -10.84
C ASN A 451 11.05 13.62 -11.16
N THR A 452 10.17 12.90 -10.47
CA THR A 452 8.76 13.28 -10.38
C THR A 452 8.35 13.70 -8.97
N HIS A 453 7.52 14.75 -8.90
CA HIS A 453 6.98 15.33 -7.68
C HIS A 453 5.68 16.10 -7.99
N GLN A 454 4.58 15.83 -7.26
CA GLN A 454 3.31 16.59 -7.31
C GLN A 454 2.99 17.29 -8.64
N GLY A 455 2.77 16.51 -9.71
CA GLY A 455 2.37 17.09 -11.00
C GLY A 455 3.52 17.73 -11.81
N ILE A 456 4.78 17.48 -11.44
CA ILE A 456 5.98 18.00 -12.11
C ILE A 456 6.89 16.84 -12.53
N ILE A 457 7.50 16.98 -13.71
CA ILE A 457 8.67 16.21 -14.12
C ILE A 457 9.83 17.18 -14.34
N GLY A 458 10.84 17.05 -13.49
CA GLY A 458 12.10 17.78 -13.59
C GLY A 458 13.25 16.88 -13.97
N GLY A 459 14.39 17.47 -14.34
CA GLY A 459 15.59 16.71 -14.66
C GLY A 459 16.89 17.41 -14.25
N MET A 460 17.96 16.64 -14.15
CA MET A 460 19.33 17.13 -13.99
C MET A 460 20.23 16.37 -14.96
N ASP A 461 20.94 17.11 -15.82
CA ASP A 461 21.98 16.54 -16.66
C ASP A 461 23.21 16.29 -15.79
N LEU A 462 23.57 15.02 -15.61
CA LEU A 462 24.67 14.58 -14.75
C LEU A 462 26.06 14.96 -15.28
N SER A 463 26.17 15.31 -16.57
CA SER A 463 27.45 15.74 -17.16
C SER A 463 27.76 17.21 -16.91
N THR A 464 26.72 18.04 -16.84
CA THR A 464 26.86 19.50 -16.65
C THR A 464 26.41 19.95 -15.26
N LEU A 465 25.68 19.09 -14.55
CA LEU A 465 24.93 19.38 -13.32
C LEU A 465 23.96 20.56 -13.49
N LYS A 466 23.48 20.79 -14.71
CA LYS A 466 22.45 21.79 -14.99
C LYS A 466 21.07 21.16 -14.95
N TRP A 467 20.06 21.99 -14.67
CA TRP A 467 18.68 21.54 -14.72
C TRP A 467 18.26 21.23 -16.15
N HIS A 468 17.37 20.26 -16.27
CA HIS A 468 16.82 19.78 -17.53
C HIS A 468 15.29 19.85 -17.45
N HIS A 469 14.72 20.85 -18.10
CA HIS A 469 13.29 21.12 -18.02
C HIS A 469 12.50 20.13 -18.89
N VAL A 470 11.63 19.33 -18.25
CA VAL A 470 10.74 18.38 -18.95
C VAL A 470 9.32 18.91 -18.99
N TYR A 471 8.59 18.88 -17.87
CA TYR A 471 7.19 19.27 -17.87
C TYR A 471 6.78 19.87 -16.53
N ILE A 472 6.52 21.18 -16.53
CA ILE A 472 6.27 21.98 -15.33
C ILE A 472 4.89 22.63 -15.46
N ALA A 473 3.85 21.88 -15.13
CA ALA A 473 2.47 22.38 -15.12
C ALA A 473 1.89 22.17 -13.72
N ARG A 474 2.47 22.85 -12.73
CA ARG A 474 1.99 22.77 -11.34
C ARG A 474 0.74 23.62 -11.16
N ASP A 475 -0.37 23.01 -10.77
CA ASP A 475 -1.31 23.66 -9.86
C ASP A 475 -0.91 23.33 -8.42
N THR A 476 -1.30 24.16 -7.46
CA THR A 476 -0.92 24.06 -6.05
C THR A 476 -1.23 22.71 -5.36
N TYR A 477 -1.86 21.74 -6.03
CA TYR A 477 -2.33 20.46 -5.46
C TYR A 477 -2.00 19.23 -6.33
N GLY A 478 -0.94 19.30 -7.15
CA GLY A 478 -0.27 18.12 -7.70
C GLY A 478 -0.88 17.52 -8.98
N GLY A 479 -1.76 18.26 -9.65
CA GLY A 479 -2.41 17.87 -10.87
C GLY A 479 -1.77 18.38 -12.17
N ILE A 480 -2.11 17.76 -13.30
CA ILE A 480 -1.91 18.37 -14.63
C ILE A 480 -3.09 19.33 -14.87
N PHE A 481 -2.88 20.62 -14.58
CA PHE A 481 -3.83 21.73 -14.73
C PHE A 481 -5.04 21.73 -13.78
N GLY A 482 -4.82 21.55 -12.48
CA GLY A 482 -5.81 21.38 -11.41
C GLY A 482 -6.80 22.52 -11.16
N PRO A 483 -7.29 22.71 -9.92
CA PRO A 483 -8.39 23.65 -9.63
C PRO A 483 -8.16 25.08 -10.12
N ALA A 484 -6.90 25.52 -10.16
CA ALA A 484 -6.51 26.84 -10.70
C ALA A 484 -6.84 27.03 -12.18
N ALA A 485 -7.05 25.96 -12.96
CA ALA A 485 -7.44 26.03 -14.36
C ALA A 485 -8.95 26.26 -14.57
N LEU A 486 -9.76 26.28 -13.50
CA LEU A 486 -11.19 26.54 -13.59
C LEU A 486 -11.57 27.95 -13.12
N PRO A 487 -12.60 28.56 -13.72
CA PRO A 487 -13.21 29.78 -13.18
C PRO A 487 -13.66 29.55 -11.73
N GLY A 488 -13.22 30.40 -10.80
CA GLY A 488 -13.50 30.26 -9.37
C GLY A 488 -12.53 29.34 -8.61
N GLY A 489 -11.47 28.85 -9.25
CA GLY A 489 -10.43 28.06 -8.58
C GLY A 489 -10.98 26.79 -7.92
N PHE A 490 -10.71 26.61 -6.63
CA PHE A 490 -11.20 25.48 -5.82
C PHE A 490 -12.72 25.40 -5.78
N GLU A 491 -13.41 26.50 -5.52
CA GLU A 491 -14.88 26.51 -5.47
C GLU A 491 -15.48 26.12 -6.83
N GLY A 492 -14.86 26.57 -7.92
CA GLY A 492 -15.21 26.16 -9.28
C GLY A 492 -15.01 24.66 -9.51
N ALA A 493 -13.89 24.11 -9.03
CA ALA A 493 -13.58 22.69 -9.12
C ALA A 493 -14.52 21.81 -8.30
N GLU A 494 -14.84 22.21 -7.07
CA GLU A 494 -15.80 21.51 -6.20
C GLU A 494 -17.20 21.50 -6.82
N LYS A 495 -17.65 22.64 -7.35
CA LYS A 495 -18.94 22.75 -8.04
C LYS A 495 -18.99 21.85 -9.28
N ALA A 496 -17.96 21.91 -10.13
CA ALA A 496 -17.85 21.04 -11.30
C ALA A 496 -17.89 19.56 -10.88
N HIS A 497 -17.15 19.19 -9.83
CA HIS A 497 -17.12 17.84 -9.28
C HIS A 497 -18.51 17.37 -8.81
N ALA A 498 -19.24 18.20 -8.06
CA ALA A 498 -20.60 17.92 -7.61
C ALA A 498 -21.59 17.69 -8.77
N ASP A 499 -21.36 18.37 -9.90
CA ASP A 499 -22.11 18.24 -11.14
C ASP A 499 -21.68 17.04 -12.02
N GLY A 500 -20.76 16.22 -11.51
CA GLY A 500 -20.23 15.04 -12.19
C GLY A 500 -19.21 15.38 -13.28
N VAL A 501 -18.63 16.58 -13.22
CA VAL A 501 -17.58 17.04 -14.12
C VAL A 501 -16.24 16.92 -13.39
N LEU A 502 -15.34 16.13 -13.94
CA LEU A 502 -13.95 16.13 -13.54
C LEU A 502 -13.30 17.43 -14.04
N ALA A 503 -13.34 18.43 -13.15
CA ALA A 503 -12.34 19.47 -13.06
C ALA A 503 -10.96 18.81 -13.12
N LEU A 504 -10.08 19.25 -14.02
CA LEU A 504 -8.76 18.65 -14.13
C LEU A 504 -8.07 18.62 -12.76
N MET A 505 -7.35 17.51 -12.57
CA MET A 505 -6.91 16.90 -11.31
C MET A 505 -7.16 17.73 -10.06
N SER A 506 -8.26 17.50 -9.37
CA SER A 506 -8.29 17.82 -7.96
C SER A 506 -7.61 16.69 -7.20
N ASN A 507 -6.32 16.82 -6.93
CA ASN A 507 -5.66 16.15 -5.82
C ASN A 507 -6.21 14.76 -5.43
N GLU A 508 -6.20 13.78 -6.36
CA GLU A 508 -6.64 12.42 -6.04
C GLU A 508 -5.73 11.85 -4.92
N TRP A 509 -4.55 12.47 -4.73
CA TRP A 509 -3.49 12.10 -3.80
C TRP A 509 -2.72 13.36 -3.37
N HIS A 510 -2.95 13.89 -2.16
CA HIS A 510 -2.06 14.92 -1.57
C HIS A 510 -0.80 14.22 -1.02
N GLY A 511 -0.23 13.31 -1.81
CA GLY A 511 0.74 12.30 -1.39
C GLY A 511 1.47 11.73 -2.60
N PRO A 512 2.64 11.12 -2.39
CA PRO A 512 3.76 11.06 -3.32
C PRO A 512 3.47 10.41 -4.67
N ASP A 513 4.10 10.96 -5.71
CA ASP A 513 4.30 10.23 -6.96
C ASP A 513 5.35 9.13 -6.72
N ARG A 514 4.86 7.90 -6.53
CA ARG A 514 5.69 6.70 -6.33
C ARG A 514 5.96 5.99 -7.65
N ALA A 515 5.32 6.42 -8.74
CA ALA A 515 5.55 5.89 -10.05
C ALA A 515 6.75 6.62 -10.66
N VAL A 516 7.67 5.85 -11.21
CA VAL A 516 8.74 6.39 -12.04
C VAL A 516 8.21 6.64 -13.46
N VAL A 517 8.88 7.53 -14.19
CA VAL A 517 8.53 7.74 -15.60
C VAL A 517 9.11 6.63 -16.45
N SER A 518 8.29 6.10 -17.34
CA SER A 518 8.73 5.08 -18.29
C SER A 518 9.19 5.76 -19.57
N ILE A 519 10.41 5.47 -20.02
CA ILE A 519 11.01 6.10 -21.20
C ILE A 519 11.21 5.02 -22.26
N ALA A 520 10.44 5.10 -23.33
CA ALA A 520 10.40 4.08 -24.37
C ALA A 520 9.82 4.65 -25.67
N GLU A 521 10.27 4.09 -26.78
CA GLU A 521 9.75 4.37 -28.13
C GLU A 521 9.70 5.87 -28.47
N GLY A 522 10.72 6.63 -28.07
CA GLY A 522 10.89 8.07 -28.29
C GLY A 522 9.97 8.94 -27.45
N ARG A 523 9.42 8.41 -26.34
CA ARG A 523 8.40 9.05 -25.51
C ARG A 523 8.65 8.83 -24.02
N ILE A 524 8.14 9.75 -23.21
CA ILE A 524 8.07 9.65 -21.75
C ILE A 524 6.61 9.39 -21.39
N PHE A 525 6.36 8.34 -20.62
CA PHE A 525 5.05 8.00 -20.08
C PHE A 525 5.06 8.22 -18.57
N TRP A 526 4.09 8.98 -18.10
CA TRP A 526 4.00 9.38 -16.71
C TRP A 526 2.61 9.11 -16.17
N MET A 527 2.58 8.52 -14.97
CA MET A 527 1.37 8.23 -14.24
C MET A 527 1.08 9.40 -13.30
N ALA A 528 0.16 10.28 -13.68
CA ALA A 528 -0.24 11.43 -12.88
C ALA A 528 -1.63 11.19 -12.31
N GLY A 529 -1.71 10.75 -11.05
CA GLY A 529 -2.96 10.24 -10.46
C GLY A 529 -3.53 9.09 -11.29
N SER A 530 -4.83 9.09 -11.55
CA SER A 530 -5.47 8.09 -12.43
C SER A 530 -5.32 8.42 -13.93
N GLN A 531 -4.22 9.03 -14.37
CA GLN A 531 -3.99 9.36 -15.78
C GLN A 531 -2.67 8.79 -16.29
N VAL A 532 -2.68 8.42 -17.56
CA VAL A 532 -1.46 8.12 -18.33
C VAL A 532 -1.19 9.30 -19.24
N VAL A 533 -0.03 9.92 -19.08
CA VAL A 533 0.36 11.13 -19.80
C VAL A 533 1.55 10.78 -20.69
N CYS A 534 1.41 10.99 -21.98
CA CYS A 534 2.49 10.82 -22.93
C CYS A 534 3.11 12.18 -23.27
N ILE A 535 4.42 12.28 -23.11
CA ILE A 535 5.23 13.47 -23.36
C ILE A 535 6.31 13.10 -24.37
N ALA A 536 6.56 13.99 -25.34
CA ALA A 536 7.68 13.84 -26.27
C ALA A 536 8.05 15.19 -26.93
N GLY A 537 9.14 15.18 -27.69
CA GLY A 537 9.57 16.31 -28.51
C GLY A 537 8.70 16.58 -29.74
N PRO A 538 8.94 17.66 -30.49
CA PRO A 538 8.11 18.11 -31.60
C PRO A 538 7.97 17.11 -32.76
N SER A 539 8.93 16.18 -32.92
CA SER A 539 8.91 15.15 -33.96
C SER A 539 7.79 14.12 -33.81
N VAL A 540 7.23 13.97 -32.60
CA VAL A 540 6.09 13.10 -32.33
C VAL A 540 4.80 13.89 -32.53
N PRO A 541 3.87 13.46 -33.40
CA PRO A 541 2.58 14.15 -33.57
C PRO A 541 1.77 14.18 -32.28
N LYS A 542 1.01 15.26 -32.06
CA LYS A 542 0.05 15.38 -30.95
C LYS A 542 -1.36 15.08 -31.40
N THR A 543 -2.17 14.56 -30.48
CA THR A 543 -3.62 14.37 -30.68
C THR A 543 -4.39 15.63 -30.26
N ALA A 544 -5.72 15.63 -30.41
CA ALA A 544 -6.59 16.68 -29.89
C ALA A 544 -6.47 16.89 -28.37
N THR A 545 -6.01 15.88 -27.63
CA THR A 545 -5.76 15.96 -26.18
C THR A 545 -4.33 16.36 -25.84
N GLY A 546 -3.47 16.58 -26.84
CA GLY A 546 -2.09 17.03 -26.64
C GLY A 546 -1.96 18.54 -26.43
N GLY A 547 -0.72 19.03 -26.36
CA GLY A 547 -0.38 20.43 -26.14
C GLY A 547 -0.23 20.82 -24.66
N THR A 548 0.04 22.10 -24.44
CA THR A 548 0.35 22.69 -23.12
C THR A 548 -0.86 23.37 -22.46
N THR A 549 -2.01 23.39 -23.14
CA THR A 549 -3.24 23.96 -22.57
C THR A 549 -3.98 22.94 -21.68
N PRO A 550 -4.72 23.41 -20.65
CA PRO A 550 -5.64 22.56 -19.90
C PRO A 550 -6.63 21.88 -20.86
N PRO A 551 -6.78 20.55 -20.81
CA PRO A 551 -7.79 19.86 -21.58
C PRO A 551 -9.22 20.26 -21.15
N PRO A 552 -10.24 20.01 -21.98
CA PRO A 552 -11.61 20.29 -21.58
C PRO A 552 -12.02 19.43 -20.37
N PRO A 553 -12.89 19.93 -19.47
CA PRO A 553 -13.41 19.16 -18.35
C PRO A 553 -14.11 17.89 -18.83
N ILE A 554 -13.89 16.78 -18.12
CA ILE A 554 -14.43 15.47 -18.52
C ILE A 554 -15.68 15.17 -17.69
N ARG A 555 -16.82 14.95 -18.34
CA ARG A 555 -18.03 14.51 -17.62
C ARG A 555 -17.96 13.02 -17.30
N ARG A 556 -18.02 12.66 -16.02
CA ARG A 556 -18.00 11.27 -15.55
C ARG A 556 -19.33 10.58 -15.85
N LYS A 557 -19.29 9.25 -16.05
CA LYS A 557 -20.49 8.44 -16.29
C LYS A 557 -21.32 8.25 -15.01
N GLU A 558 -20.64 8.10 -13.88
CA GLU A 558 -21.25 7.98 -12.56
C GLU A 558 -20.79 9.16 -11.70
N LYS A 559 -21.68 9.68 -10.84
CA LYS A 559 -21.25 10.69 -9.86
C LYS A 559 -20.28 10.01 -8.88
N PRO A 560 -19.07 10.57 -8.68
CA PRO A 560 -18.07 9.99 -7.79
C PRO A 560 -18.54 9.94 -6.35
N ALA A 561 -18.01 8.96 -5.61
CA ALA A 561 -18.19 8.80 -4.17
C ALA A 561 -17.33 9.78 -3.35
N VAL A 562 -16.30 10.36 -3.98
CA VAL A 562 -15.19 11.06 -3.32
C VAL A 562 -14.79 12.27 -4.18
N PRO A 563 -14.68 13.48 -3.59
CA PRO A 563 -14.10 14.62 -4.27
C PRO A 563 -12.65 14.31 -4.54
N ALA A 564 -12.27 14.62 -5.77
CA ALA A 564 -10.89 14.86 -6.07
C ALA A 564 -10.55 16.15 -5.25
N GLY A 565 -9.61 16.10 -4.30
CA GLY A 565 -9.46 17.10 -3.21
C GLY A 565 -9.39 16.51 -1.80
N ASN A 566 -9.02 17.33 -0.80
CA ASN A 566 -9.06 16.96 0.63
C ASN A 566 -10.51 16.62 1.04
N VAL A 567 -10.87 15.35 0.95
CA VAL A 567 -12.22 14.80 1.22
C VAL A 567 -12.75 15.12 2.62
N ALA A 568 -11.85 15.58 3.50
CA ALA A 568 -12.12 16.01 4.85
C ALA A 568 -12.70 17.44 4.97
N THR A 569 -13.00 18.17 3.87
CA THR A 569 -13.55 19.55 3.97
C THR A 569 -14.84 19.82 3.20
N SER A 570 -15.31 18.87 2.39
CA SER A 570 -16.57 19.00 1.66
C SER A 570 -17.12 17.61 1.34
N GLY A 571 -18.00 17.08 2.20
CA GLY A 571 -18.55 15.74 2.02
C GLY A 571 -19.19 15.55 0.64
N VAL A 572 -18.90 14.43 -0.04
CA VAL A 572 -19.36 14.16 -1.41
C VAL A 572 -20.46 13.13 -1.48
N GLY A 573 -21.45 13.45 -2.31
CA GLY A 573 -22.71 12.74 -2.44
C GLY A 573 -23.86 13.62 -1.98
N ARG A 574 -25.08 13.11 -2.06
CA ARG A 574 -26.26 13.80 -1.53
C ARG A 574 -27.19 12.82 -0.84
N TYR A 575 -27.99 13.34 0.06
CA TYR A 575 -29.17 12.64 0.53
C TYR A 575 -30.31 12.83 -0.46
N ASP A 576 -30.88 11.72 -0.91
CA ASP A 576 -32.07 11.73 -1.76
C ASP A 576 -33.33 11.72 -0.91
N ALA A 577 -33.83 12.92 -0.60
CA ALA A 577 -35.05 13.11 0.18
C ALA A 577 -36.31 12.53 -0.49
N SER A 578 -36.26 12.17 -1.78
CA SER A 578 -37.37 11.52 -2.48
C SER A 578 -37.51 10.04 -2.17
N VAL A 579 -36.46 9.39 -1.65
CA VAL A 579 -36.51 7.99 -1.28
C VAL A 579 -37.45 7.84 -0.07
N PRO A 580 -38.55 7.06 -0.16
CA PRO A 580 -39.49 6.96 0.95
C PRO A 580 -38.88 6.17 2.11
N ARG A 581 -39.13 6.66 3.32
CA ARG A 581 -38.86 5.92 4.55
C ARG A 581 -39.96 4.86 4.72
N VAL A 582 -39.57 3.60 4.63
CA VAL A 582 -40.50 2.46 4.76
C VAL A 582 -40.37 1.90 6.17
N PRO A 583 -41.40 2.02 7.03
CA PRO A 583 -41.37 1.49 8.39
C PRO A 583 -41.18 -0.02 8.41
N ILE A 584 -40.29 -0.49 9.28
CA ILE A 584 -40.10 -1.91 9.59
C ILE A 584 -40.80 -2.16 10.92
N ALA A 585 -41.72 -3.12 10.97
CA ALA A 585 -42.43 -3.46 12.20
C ALA A 585 -41.58 -4.35 13.11
N ALA A 586 -41.78 -4.24 14.43
CA ALA A 586 -41.06 -5.06 15.43
C ALA A 586 -41.15 -6.57 15.15
N GLY A 587 -42.31 -7.06 14.69
CA GLY A 587 -42.50 -8.47 14.31
C GLY A 587 -41.59 -8.93 13.16
N GLN A 588 -41.25 -8.03 12.22
CA GLN A 588 -40.30 -8.34 11.13
C GLN A 588 -38.86 -8.44 11.63
N LEU A 589 -38.56 -7.96 12.84
CA LEU A 589 -37.26 -8.04 13.49
C LEU A 589 -37.18 -9.15 14.55
N ALA A 590 -38.20 -10.00 14.68
CA ALA A 590 -38.21 -11.09 15.65
C ALA A 590 -36.99 -12.03 15.51
N TRP A 591 -36.49 -12.21 14.29
CA TRP A 591 -35.27 -12.98 14.01
C TRP A 591 -34.02 -12.40 14.68
N MET A 592 -33.97 -11.09 14.96
CA MET A 592 -32.83 -10.47 15.63
C MET A 592 -32.77 -10.86 17.10
N VAL A 593 -33.92 -11.05 17.77
CA VAL A 593 -33.97 -11.42 19.20
C VAL A 593 -33.65 -12.90 19.42
N ALA A 594 -33.88 -13.73 18.41
CA ALA A 594 -33.53 -15.15 18.47
C ALA A 594 -32.04 -15.29 18.83
N SER A 595 -31.76 -16.08 19.87
CA SER A 595 -30.39 -16.27 20.34
C SER A 595 -29.62 -17.08 19.31
N PRO A 596 -28.51 -16.57 18.75
CA PRO A 596 -27.67 -17.34 17.86
C PRO A 596 -27.10 -18.55 18.61
N THR A 597 -26.98 -19.68 17.90
CA THR A 597 -26.48 -20.93 18.48
C THR A 597 -25.08 -20.72 19.06
N SER A 598 -24.88 -21.13 20.32
CA SER A 598 -23.57 -21.05 21.01
C SER A 598 -22.69 -22.28 20.76
N ALA A 599 -23.18 -23.25 19.99
CA ALA A 599 -22.47 -24.48 19.66
C ALA A 599 -21.21 -24.20 18.82
N ALA A 600 -20.18 -25.02 19.04
CA ALA A 600 -18.98 -24.97 18.20
C ALA A 600 -19.37 -25.26 16.76
N ALA A 601 -19.13 -24.30 15.87
CA ALA A 601 -19.49 -24.49 14.48
C ALA A 601 -18.39 -25.30 13.75
N PRO A 602 -18.76 -26.31 12.93
CA PRO A 602 -17.78 -27.01 12.11
C PRO A 602 -17.15 -26.00 11.14
N THR A 603 -15.82 -25.92 11.17
CA THR A 603 -15.05 -25.06 10.28
C THR A 603 -14.71 -25.87 9.02
N PRO A 604 -15.11 -25.43 7.82
CA PRO A 604 -14.64 -26.05 6.58
C PRO A 604 -13.11 -26.15 6.57
N ALA A 605 -12.55 -27.22 6.01
CA ALA A 605 -11.10 -27.44 5.98
C ALA A 605 -10.33 -26.23 5.41
N LEU A 606 -10.90 -25.56 4.40
CA LEU A 606 -10.37 -24.34 3.78
C LEU A 606 -10.15 -23.18 4.79
N LEU A 607 -10.90 -23.14 5.88
CA LEU A 607 -10.84 -22.08 6.89
C LEU A 607 -10.06 -22.47 8.15
N ALA A 608 -9.44 -23.67 8.18
CA ALA A 608 -8.57 -24.07 9.28
C ALA A 608 -7.41 -23.09 9.55
N PRO A 609 -6.74 -22.51 8.53
CA PRO A 609 -5.70 -21.49 8.76
C PRO A 609 -6.25 -20.21 9.39
N VAL A 610 -7.44 -19.76 8.98
CA VAL A 610 -8.12 -18.59 9.55
C VAL A 610 -8.43 -18.82 11.03
N ARG A 611 -8.93 -20.02 11.36
CA ARG A 611 -9.18 -20.41 12.75
C ARG A 611 -7.88 -20.45 13.57
N ALA A 612 -6.80 -21.00 13.02
CA ALA A 612 -5.51 -21.02 13.70
C ALA A 612 -5.01 -19.59 14.03
N ARG A 613 -5.09 -18.67 13.06
CA ARG A 613 -4.76 -17.25 13.25
C ARG A 613 -5.63 -16.59 14.33
N LEU A 614 -6.93 -16.90 14.37
CA LEU A 614 -7.82 -16.37 15.42
C LEU A 614 -7.45 -16.90 16.81
N ASN A 615 -7.12 -18.18 16.92
CA ASN A 615 -6.68 -18.76 18.19
C ASN A 615 -5.37 -18.13 18.68
N ALA A 616 -4.42 -17.86 17.77
CA ALA A 616 -3.18 -17.18 18.12
C ALA A 616 -3.43 -15.73 18.58
N ALA A 617 -4.20 -14.96 17.81
CA ALA A 617 -4.52 -13.56 18.15
C ALA A 617 -5.26 -13.44 19.50
N VAL A 618 -6.26 -14.29 19.74
CA VAL A 618 -6.96 -14.30 21.04
C VAL A 618 -6.02 -14.73 22.17
N THR A 619 -5.13 -15.69 21.92
CA THR A 619 -4.16 -16.16 22.92
C THR A 619 -3.20 -15.03 23.33
N GLU A 620 -2.64 -14.30 22.37
CA GLU A 620 -1.79 -13.11 22.61
C GLU A 620 -2.50 -12.10 23.52
N LEU A 621 -3.75 -11.75 23.22
CA LEU A 621 -4.52 -10.81 24.03
C LEU A 621 -4.75 -11.30 25.47
N VAL A 622 -5.16 -12.56 25.64
CA VAL A 622 -5.65 -13.06 26.94
C VAL A 622 -4.56 -13.56 27.88
N ASP A 623 -3.41 -14.00 27.35
CA ASP A 623 -2.28 -14.52 28.14
C ASP A 623 -1.26 -13.43 28.49
N GLU A 624 -1.09 -12.40 27.65
CA GLU A 624 -0.07 -11.37 27.87
C GLU A 624 -0.60 -10.06 28.45
N GLY A 625 -1.93 -9.88 28.55
CA GLY A 625 -2.55 -8.67 29.07
C GLY A 625 -2.35 -8.44 30.58
N PRO A 626 -2.69 -7.25 31.12
CA PRO A 626 -3.51 -6.20 30.51
C PRO A 626 -2.81 -5.40 29.39
N TRP A 627 -3.58 -4.87 28.46
CA TRP A 627 -3.09 -4.08 27.33
C TRP A 627 -3.61 -2.65 27.40
N ALA A 628 -2.73 -1.70 27.06
CA ALA A 628 -3.07 -0.29 26.86
C ALA A 628 -3.84 -0.08 25.54
N PRO A 629 -4.48 1.09 25.32
CA PRO A 629 -4.98 1.48 24.01
C PRO A 629 -3.89 1.46 22.94
N PHE A 630 -4.27 1.24 21.69
CA PHE A 630 -3.37 1.37 20.55
C PHE A 630 -3.37 2.83 20.08
N ILE A 631 -2.18 3.42 19.95
CA ILE A 631 -2.01 4.81 19.54
C ILE A 631 -1.43 4.87 18.13
N VAL A 632 -2.07 5.67 17.28
CA VAL A 632 -1.76 5.80 15.86
C VAL A 632 -1.52 7.26 15.52
N GLU A 633 -0.41 7.57 14.86
CA GLU A 633 -0.17 8.89 14.26
C GLU A 633 -0.78 8.92 12.86
N LEU A 634 -1.67 9.88 12.60
CA LEU A 634 -2.33 10.07 11.30
C LEU A 634 -1.71 11.23 10.50
N GLY A 635 -0.52 11.66 10.89
CA GLY A 635 0.26 12.71 10.25
C GLY A 635 -0.13 14.12 10.65
N ILE A 636 -0.33 15.03 9.70
CA ILE A 636 -0.79 16.40 10.03
C ILE A 636 -2.19 16.39 10.69
N SER A 637 -2.89 15.26 10.60
CA SER A 637 -4.17 15.01 11.26
C SER A 637 -4.06 14.56 12.72
N GLY A 638 -2.89 14.62 13.35
CA GLY A 638 -2.70 14.32 14.76
C GLY A 638 -2.83 12.83 15.10
N GLU A 639 -3.30 12.54 16.31
CA GLU A 639 -3.26 11.21 16.91
C GLU A 639 -4.64 10.59 17.14
N GLU A 640 -4.76 9.30 16.85
CA GLU A 640 -5.94 8.48 17.17
C GLU A 640 -5.65 7.44 18.26
N ARG A 641 -6.66 7.22 19.10
CA ARG A 641 -6.66 6.18 20.13
C ARG A 641 -7.68 5.10 19.75
N HIS A 642 -7.21 3.87 19.64
CA HIS A 642 -8.03 2.68 19.40
C HIS A 642 -8.03 1.75 20.62
N PHE A 643 -9.04 0.89 20.71
CA PHE A 643 -9.15 -0.14 21.75
C PHE A 643 -9.17 0.41 23.18
N TRP A 644 -9.62 1.65 23.37
CA TRP A 644 -9.74 2.28 24.69
C TRP A 644 -11.11 2.05 25.35
N ARG A 645 -12.12 1.64 24.57
CA ARG A 645 -13.43 1.24 25.09
C ARG A 645 -13.37 -0.21 25.52
N SER A 646 -13.56 -0.48 26.81
CA SER A 646 -13.52 -1.84 27.36
C SER A 646 -14.61 -2.75 26.77
N ALA A 647 -15.77 -2.18 26.41
CA ALA A 647 -16.83 -2.88 25.70
C ALA A 647 -16.36 -3.49 24.38
N GLU A 648 -15.52 -2.78 23.61
CA GLU A 648 -14.99 -3.26 22.33
C GLU A 648 -14.13 -4.53 22.52
N THR A 649 -13.28 -4.54 23.54
CA THR A 649 -12.46 -5.72 23.89
C THR A 649 -13.34 -6.89 24.29
N MET A 650 -14.31 -6.66 25.18
CA MET A 650 -15.22 -7.72 25.65
C MET A 650 -16.09 -8.27 24.51
N GLN A 651 -16.64 -7.40 23.67
CA GLN A 651 -17.41 -7.77 22.49
C GLN A 651 -16.57 -8.62 21.52
N THR A 652 -15.37 -8.17 21.17
CA THR A 652 -14.49 -8.86 20.22
C THR A 652 -14.16 -10.28 20.70
N VAL A 653 -13.74 -10.41 21.96
CA VAL A 653 -13.39 -11.73 22.53
C VAL A 653 -14.62 -12.61 22.64
N ALA A 654 -15.76 -12.08 23.09
CA ALA A 654 -17.00 -12.85 23.21
C ALA A 654 -17.49 -13.37 21.85
N LEU A 655 -17.46 -12.54 20.81
CA LEU A 655 -17.87 -12.93 19.45
C LEU A 655 -16.96 -13.98 18.82
N ALA A 656 -15.68 -14.05 19.23
CA ALA A 656 -14.73 -15.05 18.75
C ALA A 656 -14.94 -16.44 19.37
N ILE A 657 -15.47 -16.53 20.60
CA ILE A 657 -15.62 -17.78 21.39
C ILE A 657 -16.16 -18.99 20.59
N PRO A 658 -17.23 -18.87 19.79
CA PRO A 658 -17.79 -20.01 19.04
C PRO A 658 -16.79 -20.66 18.07
N PHE A 659 -15.79 -19.90 17.62
CA PHE A 659 -14.81 -20.29 16.62
C PHE A 659 -13.47 -20.74 17.22
N LEU A 660 -13.30 -20.60 18.54
CA LEU A 660 -12.07 -20.98 19.24
C LEU A 660 -12.01 -22.48 19.54
N THR A 661 -10.78 -23.00 19.56
CA THR A 661 -10.49 -24.34 20.09
C THR A 661 -10.84 -24.43 21.57
N PRO A 662 -11.15 -25.62 22.11
CA PRO A 662 -11.57 -25.76 23.51
C PRO A 662 -10.61 -25.11 24.53
N GLY A 663 -9.30 -25.25 24.33
CA GLY A 663 -8.28 -24.67 25.22
C GLY A 663 -8.28 -23.14 25.22
N VAL A 664 -8.23 -22.52 24.03
CA VAL A 664 -8.25 -21.05 23.90
C VAL A 664 -9.61 -20.48 24.31
N ARG A 665 -10.70 -21.20 24.04
CA ARG A 665 -12.04 -20.85 24.51
C ARG A 665 -12.11 -20.72 26.02
N ALA A 666 -11.54 -21.66 26.76
CA ALA A 666 -11.51 -21.62 28.22
C ALA A 666 -10.71 -20.42 28.74
N LYS A 667 -9.57 -20.11 28.11
CA LYS A 667 -8.76 -18.91 28.42
C LYS A 667 -9.55 -17.62 28.17
N ALA A 668 -10.19 -17.50 27.01
CA ALA A 668 -11.01 -16.35 26.64
C ALA A 668 -12.17 -16.11 27.64
N LYS A 669 -12.86 -17.16 28.09
CA LYS A 669 -13.91 -17.05 29.11
C LYS A 669 -13.37 -16.52 30.44
N ARG A 670 -12.27 -17.09 30.94
CA ARG A 670 -11.62 -16.60 32.17
C ARG A 670 -11.16 -15.16 32.05
N TYR A 671 -10.68 -14.75 30.88
CA TYR A 671 -10.31 -13.37 30.62
C TYR A 671 -11.52 -12.43 30.71
N LEU A 672 -12.64 -12.77 30.05
CA LEU A 672 -13.89 -12.00 30.16
C LEU A 672 -14.42 -11.94 31.59
N ASP A 673 -14.32 -13.04 32.34
CA ASP A 673 -14.71 -13.08 33.76
C ASP A 673 -13.88 -12.09 34.60
N ARG A 674 -12.57 -11.98 34.34
CA ARG A 674 -11.70 -11.01 35.01
C ARG A 674 -12.05 -9.57 34.62
N LEU A 675 -12.32 -9.29 33.34
CA LEU A 675 -12.75 -7.96 32.90
C LEU A 675 -14.06 -7.56 33.59
N TRP A 676 -15.04 -8.47 33.64
CA TRP A 676 -16.31 -8.25 34.33
C TRP A 676 -16.12 -7.97 35.82
N ALA A 677 -15.29 -8.78 36.51
CA ALA A 677 -14.97 -8.57 37.92
C ALA A 677 -14.24 -7.23 38.18
N GLY A 678 -13.46 -6.75 37.21
CA GLY A 678 -12.83 -5.42 37.23
C GLY A 678 -13.76 -4.24 36.94
N GLY A 679 -15.06 -4.49 36.75
CA GLY A 679 -16.08 -3.48 36.46
C GLY A 679 -16.26 -3.17 34.97
N MET A 680 -15.63 -3.91 34.06
CA MET A 680 -15.81 -3.68 32.63
C MET A 680 -17.07 -4.41 32.08
N PRO A 681 -17.80 -3.83 31.12
CA PRO A 681 -17.61 -2.50 30.56
C PRO A 681 -18.41 -1.41 31.28
N LEU A 682 -19.11 -1.71 32.38
CA LEU A 682 -20.10 -0.79 32.96
C LEU A 682 -19.51 0.35 33.81
N ASP A 683 -18.30 0.19 34.36
CA ASP A 683 -17.71 1.13 35.33
C ASP A 683 -16.50 1.90 34.82
N ARG A 684 -15.75 1.36 33.86
CA ARG A 684 -14.46 1.94 33.46
C ARG A 684 -14.06 1.55 32.03
N PRO A 685 -13.20 2.37 31.37
CA PRO A 685 -12.64 2.05 30.07
C PRO A 685 -11.56 0.96 30.19
N THR A 686 -10.64 0.84 29.24
CA THR A 686 -9.49 -0.07 29.34
C THR A 686 -8.42 0.39 30.33
N TRP A 687 -7.36 -0.40 30.46
CA TRP A 687 -6.18 -0.10 31.25
C TRP A 687 -5.43 1.11 30.68
N PRO A 688 -4.97 2.08 31.50
CA PRO A 688 -4.15 3.19 31.05
C PRO A 688 -2.80 2.75 30.47
N VAL A 689 -2.18 3.63 29.69
CA VAL A 689 -0.89 3.38 29.00
C VAL A 689 0.25 3.09 29.99
N GLY A 690 0.28 3.76 31.15
CA GLY A 690 1.26 3.49 32.20
C GLY A 690 1.07 2.18 32.97
N VAL A 691 0.00 1.41 32.72
CA VAL A 691 -0.33 0.17 33.45
C VAL A 691 -0.38 -1.05 32.51
N GLY A 692 -0.99 -0.89 31.33
CA GLY A 692 -1.10 -1.97 30.34
C GLY A 692 0.15 -2.10 29.47
N ARG A 693 0.35 -3.28 28.90
CA ARG A 693 1.35 -3.49 27.84
C ARG A 693 1.00 -2.66 26.61
N ARG A 694 2.01 -2.06 25.99
CA ARG A 694 1.89 -1.31 24.73
C ARG A 694 1.61 -2.22 23.55
N ARG A 695 0.82 -1.73 22.59
CA ARG A 695 0.39 -2.51 21.41
C ARG A 695 1.24 -2.23 20.17
N GLU A 696 1.79 -1.03 20.08
CA GLU A 696 2.50 -0.55 18.89
C GLU A 696 3.73 -1.44 18.60
N PRO A 697 4.05 -1.68 17.31
CA PRO A 697 5.31 -2.29 16.92
C PRO A 697 6.47 -1.29 16.80
N TYR A 698 6.22 -0.01 17.13
CA TYR A 698 7.17 1.10 17.09
C TYR A 698 7.21 1.85 18.42
N ASP A 699 8.24 2.68 18.62
CA ASP A 699 8.24 3.62 19.73
C ASP A 699 7.43 4.87 19.39
N LEU A 700 6.62 5.34 20.34
CA LEU A 700 5.72 6.47 20.14
C LEU A 700 6.45 7.81 20.26
N GLY A 701 7.61 7.85 20.93
CA GLY A 701 8.26 9.12 21.27
C GLY A 701 7.50 9.90 22.34
N PRO A 702 8.09 10.99 22.87
CA PRO A 702 7.58 11.68 24.07
C PRO A 702 6.23 12.37 23.85
N GLU A 703 5.99 12.98 22.69
CA GLU A 703 4.75 13.72 22.39
C GLU A 703 3.53 12.80 22.31
N MET A 704 3.64 11.72 21.53
CA MET A 704 2.59 10.70 21.44
C MET A 704 2.35 10.01 22.80
N LEU A 705 3.39 9.80 23.61
CA LEU A 705 3.24 9.29 24.97
C LEU A 705 2.46 10.26 25.87
N ALA A 706 2.66 11.57 25.72
CA ALA A 706 1.89 12.58 26.44
C ALA A 706 0.40 12.52 26.04
N TYR A 707 0.10 12.48 24.73
CA TYR A 707 -1.26 12.25 24.22
C TYR A 707 -1.87 10.96 24.80
N ALA A 708 -1.12 9.86 24.73
CA ALA A 708 -1.55 8.54 25.18
C ALA A 708 -1.90 8.52 26.69
N ASN A 709 -1.20 9.30 27.50
CA ASN A 709 -1.45 9.42 28.94
C ASN A 709 -2.61 10.36 29.31
N THR A 710 -3.21 11.07 28.35
CA THR A 710 -4.37 11.92 28.61
C THR A 710 -5.56 11.07 29.12
N PRO A 711 -6.15 11.39 30.30
CA PRO A 711 -7.24 10.63 30.89
C PRO A 711 -8.47 10.57 29.98
N VAL A 712 -9.05 9.38 29.84
CA VAL A 712 -10.33 9.20 29.12
C VAL A 712 -11.49 9.37 30.09
N ARG A 713 -12.42 10.26 29.77
CA ARG A 713 -13.73 10.29 30.43
C ARG A 713 -14.60 9.18 29.82
N TYR A 714 -15.11 8.30 30.68
CA TYR A 714 -15.93 7.17 30.25
C TYR A 714 -17.21 7.09 31.08
N GLN A 715 -18.33 6.93 30.39
CA GLN A 715 -19.63 6.61 30.96
C GLN A 715 -20.23 5.52 30.09
N ALA A 716 -20.67 4.42 30.70
CA ALA A 716 -21.30 3.34 29.96
C ALA A 716 -22.56 3.87 29.23
N SER A 717 -22.63 3.61 27.94
CA SER A 717 -23.75 4.00 27.08
C SER A 717 -24.51 2.76 26.61
N VAL A 718 -25.64 2.97 25.92
CA VAL A 718 -26.48 1.87 25.44
C VAL A 718 -25.69 0.88 24.55
N GLU A 719 -24.73 1.35 23.76
CA GLU A 719 -23.97 0.49 22.84
C GLU A 719 -23.09 -0.53 23.58
N ASP A 720 -22.62 -0.20 24.79
CA ASP A 720 -21.80 -1.09 25.60
C ASP A 720 -22.60 -2.32 26.07
N LEU A 721 -23.93 -2.25 26.08
CA LEU A 721 -24.80 -3.38 26.43
C LEU A 721 -24.65 -4.54 25.44
N TYR A 722 -24.23 -4.29 24.20
CA TYR A 722 -23.99 -5.36 23.24
C TYR A 722 -22.82 -6.26 23.67
N ALA A 723 -21.76 -5.69 24.25
CA ALA A 723 -20.68 -6.46 24.84
C ALA A 723 -21.15 -7.29 26.04
N VAL A 724 -22.04 -6.72 26.88
CA VAL A 724 -22.66 -7.41 28.03
C VAL A 724 -23.48 -8.61 27.58
N TRP A 725 -24.34 -8.44 26.57
CA TRP A 725 -25.11 -9.55 26.00
C TRP A 725 -24.19 -10.60 25.36
N ALA A 726 -23.21 -10.18 24.56
CA ALA A 726 -22.30 -11.11 23.88
C ALA A 726 -21.53 -11.96 24.92
N TYR A 727 -21.06 -11.36 26.01
CA TYR A 727 -20.47 -12.06 27.13
C TYR A 727 -21.46 -13.04 27.78
N ALA A 728 -22.68 -12.62 28.09
CA ALA A 728 -23.71 -13.51 28.65
C ALA A 728 -23.94 -14.74 27.77
N GLN A 729 -24.12 -14.50 26.46
CA GLN A 729 -24.50 -15.51 25.49
C GLN A 729 -23.35 -16.47 25.15
N TYR A 730 -22.21 -15.94 24.73
CA TYR A 730 -21.13 -16.78 24.21
C TYR A 730 -20.22 -17.31 25.31
N ALA A 731 -20.01 -16.56 26.40
CA ALA A 731 -19.24 -17.07 27.54
C ALA A 731 -20.05 -17.99 28.47
N ASN A 732 -21.39 -18.04 28.32
CA ASN A 732 -22.34 -18.67 29.24
C ASN A 732 -22.35 -17.98 30.63
N ALA A 733 -22.36 -16.64 30.62
CA ALA A 733 -22.27 -15.80 31.82
C ALA A 733 -23.62 -15.18 32.23
N TRP A 734 -24.74 -15.76 31.77
CA TRP A 734 -26.09 -15.28 32.08
C TRP A 734 -26.35 -15.01 33.57
N PRO A 735 -25.95 -15.88 34.53
CA PRO A 735 -26.17 -15.58 35.96
C PRO A 735 -25.52 -14.27 36.42
N LYS A 736 -24.30 -13.98 35.95
CA LYS A 736 -23.57 -12.74 36.30
C LYS A 736 -24.24 -11.51 35.70
N VAL A 737 -24.68 -11.60 34.45
CA VAL A 737 -25.35 -10.50 33.75
C VAL A 737 -26.72 -10.21 34.34
N LEU A 738 -27.50 -11.25 34.66
CA LEU A 738 -28.80 -11.09 35.31
C LEU A 738 -28.67 -10.53 36.73
N ALA A 739 -27.61 -10.88 37.48
CA ALA A 739 -27.31 -10.26 38.77
C ALA A 739 -27.02 -8.75 38.66
N ALA A 740 -26.48 -8.29 37.53
CA ALA A 740 -26.23 -6.88 37.23
C ALA A 740 -27.41 -6.17 36.52
N LEU A 741 -28.58 -6.83 36.40
CA LEU A 741 -29.74 -6.30 35.67
C LEU A 741 -30.16 -4.88 36.11
N PRO A 742 -30.17 -4.50 37.42
CA PRO A 742 -30.51 -3.13 37.81
C PRO A 742 -29.60 -2.07 37.17
N ARG A 743 -28.29 -2.37 37.07
CA ARG A 743 -27.31 -1.47 36.45
C ARG A 743 -27.48 -1.40 34.94
N ILE A 744 -27.71 -2.55 34.30
CA ILE A 744 -27.98 -2.65 32.85
C ILE A 744 -29.26 -1.86 32.50
N ARG A 745 -30.31 -2.02 33.32
CA ARG A 745 -31.57 -1.30 33.19
C ARG A 745 -31.37 0.20 33.36
N ALA A 746 -30.52 0.66 34.28
CA ALA A 746 -30.23 2.08 34.45
C ALA A 746 -29.62 2.70 33.17
N VAL A 747 -28.64 2.02 32.54
CA VAL A 747 -28.06 2.44 31.26
C VAL A 747 -29.12 2.51 30.17
N TRP A 748 -29.97 1.47 30.06
CA TRP A 748 -31.07 1.45 29.11
C TRP A 748 -32.08 2.57 29.34
N GLN A 749 -32.54 2.78 30.58
CA GLN A 749 -33.53 3.80 30.91
C GLN A 749 -33.01 5.21 30.64
N GLN A 750 -31.73 5.48 30.94
CA GLN A 750 -31.08 6.74 30.61
C GLN A 750 -31.16 7.01 29.10
N TYR A 751 -30.90 6.01 28.26
CA TYR A 751 -31.02 6.13 26.81
C TYR A 751 -32.47 6.21 26.32
N ALA A 752 -33.32 5.28 26.75
CA ALA A 752 -34.70 5.13 26.30
C ALA A 752 -35.59 6.32 26.69
N SER A 753 -35.19 7.10 27.69
CA SER A 753 -35.86 8.36 28.05
C SER A 753 -35.74 9.45 26.99
N GLN A 754 -34.79 9.33 26.06
CA GLN A 754 -34.59 10.28 24.96
C GLN A 754 -35.37 9.82 23.72
N PRO A 755 -35.84 10.72 22.83
CA PRO A 755 -36.42 10.31 21.56
C PRO A 755 -35.36 9.77 20.59
N VAL A 756 -35.74 8.91 19.63
CA VAL A 756 -34.85 8.58 18.49
C VAL A 756 -34.57 9.88 17.74
N ARG A 757 -33.30 10.22 17.57
CA ARG A 757 -32.87 11.34 16.74
C ARG A 757 -31.80 10.87 15.79
N PHE A 758 -32.09 10.97 14.50
CA PHE A 758 -31.11 10.73 13.45
C PHE A 758 -31.16 11.88 12.47
N ASP A 759 -30.03 12.55 12.32
CA ASP A 759 -29.85 13.60 11.34
C ASP A 759 -29.05 13.03 10.16
N ASN A 760 -29.70 12.94 9.00
CA ASN A 760 -29.06 12.46 7.78
C ASN A 760 -27.95 13.40 7.31
N ASP A 761 -28.07 14.70 7.63
CA ASP A 761 -27.15 15.77 7.29
C ASP A 761 -26.14 16.05 8.41
N ASP A 762 -26.04 15.15 9.40
CA ASP A 762 -24.95 15.19 10.38
C ASP A 762 -23.62 14.91 9.67
N MET A 763 -22.94 16.00 9.30
CA MET A 763 -21.67 15.99 8.58
C MET A 763 -20.46 15.96 9.51
N VAL A 764 -20.65 16.10 10.83
CA VAL A 764 -19.51 16.13 11.77
C VAL A 764 -19.78 15.19 12.95
N GLY A 765 -21.01 14.99 13.39
CA GLY A 765 -21.29 14.29 14.64
C GLY A 765 -21.08 12.77 14.65
N ASP A 766 -20.83 12.10 13.53
CA ASP A 766 -20.85 10.63 13.40
C ASP A 766 -22.22 9.98 13.62
N ALA A 767 -23.34 10.63 13.23
CA ALA A 767 -24.70 10.08 13.45
C ALA A 767 -24.89 8.62 13.00
N ALA A 768 -24.36 8.24 11.84
CA ALA A 768 -24.54 6.89 11.31
C ALA A 768 -23.79 5.83 12.14
N GLU A 769 -22.64 6.17 12.71
CA GLU A 769 -21.93 5.31 13.65
C GLU A 769 -22.69 5.19 14.97
N ARG A 770 -23.14 6.32 15.53
CA ARG A 770 -23.97 6.32 16.75
C ARG A 770 -25.21 5.45 16.58
N LEU A 771 -25.89 5.55 15.43
CA LEU A 771 -27.06 4.74 15.11
C LEU A 771 -26.76 3.24 15.10
N ASN A 772 -25.61 2.82 14.58
CA ASN A 772 -25.20 1.41 14.64
C ASN A 772 -25.02 0.94 16.09
N GLY A 773 -24.40 1.75 16.94
CA GLY A 773 -24.22 1.47 18.37
C GLY A 773 -25.55 1.42 19.14
N GLU A 774 -26.46 2.33 18.86
CA GLU A 774 -27.81 2.37 19.45
C GLU A 774 -28.65 1.14 19.08
N ILE A 775 -28.60 0.70 17.81
CA ILE A 775 -29.28 -0.53 17.37
C ILE A 775 -28.69 -1.74 18.09
N ALA A 776 -27.36 -1.85 18.16
CA ALA A 776 -26.68 -2.95 18.83
C ALA A 776 -27.05 -3.03 20.32
N GLY A 777 -26.99 -1.89 21.01
CA GLY A 777 -27.34 -1.77 22.42
C GLY A 777 -28.82 -2.07 22.72
N THR A 778 -29.72 -1.52 21.91
CA THR A 778 -31.17 -1.76 22.03
C THR A 778 -31.51 -3.24 21.83
N LEU A 779 -30.93 -3.87 20.81
CA LEU A 779 -31.07 -5.30 20.57
C LEU A 779 -30.55 -6.12 21.76
N ALA A 780 -29.41 -5.75 22.30
CA ALA A 780 -28.82 -6.42 23.45
C ALA A 780 -29.73 -6.34 24.68
N TYR A 781 -30.30 -5.17 24.96
CA TYR A 781 -31.26 -4.99 26.04
C TYR A 781 -32.52 -5.83 25.83
N ALA A 782 -33.11 -5.83 24.63
CA ALA A 782 -34.27 -6.65 24.31
C ALA A 782 -34.01 -8.14 24.60
N ARG A 783 -32.83 -8.65 24.21
CA ARG A 783 -32.41 -10.03 24.49
C ARG A 783 -32.23 -10.30 25.99
N ILE A 784 -31.62 -9.37 26.73
CA ILE A 784 -31.42 -9.49 28.19
C ILE A 784 -32.76 -9.45 28.93
N ALA A 785 -33.64 -8.49 28.62
CA ALA A 785 -34.96 -8.35 29.21
C ALA A 785 -35.83 -9.59 28.95
N MET A 786 -35.82 -10.10 27.71
CA MET A 786 -36.51 -11.34 27.36
C MET A 786 -35.99 -12.52 28.18
N ARG A 787 -34.66 -12.64 28.34
CA ARG A 787 -34.04 -13.69 29.15
C ARG A 787 -34.33 -13.56 30.64
N ALA A 788 -34.50 -12.34 31.13
CA ALA A 788 -34.89 -12.03 32.51
C ALA A 788 -36.40 -12.20 32.78
N GLY A 789 -37.19 -12.62 31.78
CA GLY A 789 -38.65 -12.74 31.88
C GLY A 789 -39.41 -11.41 31.83
N GLN A 790 -38.73 -10.30 31.53
CA GLN A 790 -39.29 -8.95 31.48
C GLN A 790 -39.87 -8.64 30.09
N ARG A 791 -40.96 -9.35 29.72
CA ARG A 791 -41.53 -9.28 28.36
C ARG A 791 -41.96 -7.87 27.95
N ALA A 792 -42.63 -7.13 28.83
CA ALA A 792 -43.07 -5.77 28.54
C ALA A 792 -41.89 -4.82 28.22
N GLU A 793 -40.79 -4.93 28.96
CA GLU A 793 -39.58 -4.16 28.68
C GLU A 793 -38.91 -4.59 27.38
N ALA A 794 -38.91 -5.89 27.07
CA ALA A 794 -38.41 -6.41 25.81
C ALA A 794 -39.24 -5.90 24.62
N ASP A 795 -40.57 -5.84 24.75
CA ASP A 795 -41.48 -5.34 23.71
C ASP A 795 -41.28 -3.84 23.44
N VAL A 796 -41.05 -3.05 24.50
CA VAL A 796 -40.67 -1.62 24.39
C VAL A 796 -39.34 -1.49 23.66
N ALA A 797 -38.32 -2.27 24.04
CA ALA A 797 -37.03 -2.27 23.37
C ALA A 797 -37.14 -2.72 21.90
N MET A 798 -38.03 -3.66 21.59
CA MET A 798 -38.27 -4.14 20.23
C MET A 798 -38.97 -3.10 19.35
N SER A 799 -39.92 -2.36 19.90
CA SER A 799 -40.57 -1.24 19.20
C SER A 799 -39.53 -0.16 18.88
N ARG A 800 -38.68 0.17 19.85
CA ARG A 800 -37.57 1.11 19.67
C ARG A 800 -36.54 0.61 18.64
N LEU A 801 -36.21 -0.68 18.66
CA LEU A 801 -35.31 -1.30 17.69
C LEU A 801 -35.85 -1.15 16.27
N ALA A 802 -37.15 -1.32 16.09
CA ALA A 802 -37.84 -1.19 14.81
C ALA A 802 -37.74 0.23 14.23
N GLU A 803 -37.91 1.25 15.06
CA GLU A 803 -37.67 2.65 14.70
C GLU A 803 -36.23 2.88 14.24
N LEU A 804 -35.25 2.45 15.04
CA LEU A 804 -33.82 2.66 14.74
C LEU A 804 -33.38 1.93 13.46
N VAL A 805 -33.81 0.68 13.27
CA VAL A 805 -33.49 -0.10 12.06
C VAL A 805 -34.17 0.49 10.82
N THR A 806 -35.38 1.03 10.96
CA THR A 806 -36.06 1.78 9.90
C THR A 806 -35.21 2.96 9.44
N GLU A 807 -34.73 3.79 10.37
CA GLU A 807 -33.84 4.92 10.04
C GLU A 807 -32.55 4.44 9.38
N ARG A 808 -31.93 3.39 9.91
CA ARG A 808 -30.64 2.91 9.40
C ARG A 808 -30.75 2.33 7.98
N VAL A 809 -31.81 1.58 7.70
CA VAL A 809 -32.09 1.04 6.35
C VAL A 809 -32.41 2.16 5.38
N HIS A 810 -33.23 3.13 5.81
CA HIS A 810 -33.56 4.29 5.00
C HIS A 810 -32.33 5.12 4.66
N HIS A 811 -31.43 5.36 5.63
CA HIS A 811 -30.14 6.01 5.40
C HIS A 811 -29.31 5.29 4.34
N GLU A 812 -29.21 3.95 4.39
CA GLU A 812 -28.47 3.18 3.37
C GLU A 812 -29.01 3.37 1.96
N ARG A 813 -30.35 3.48 1.85
CA ARG A 813 -31.06 3.61 0.57
C ARG A 813 -30.96 5.03 0.01
N ALA A 814 -31.14 6.03 0.86
CA ALA A 814 -31.31 7.43 0.48
C ALA A 814 -29.98 8.20 0.40
N ASP A 815 -28.98 7.83 1.20
CA ASP A 815 -27.73 8.59 1.26
C ASP A 815 -26.67 7.99 0.33
N THR A 816 -26.17 8.80 -0.60
CA THR A 816 -25.03 8.44 -1.45
C THR A 816 -23.71 9.03 -0.97
N ARG A 817 -23.68 9.71 0.18
CA ARG A 817 -22.44 10.19 0.80
C ARG A 817 -21.69 9.04 1.45
N PHE A 818 -20.44 8.84 1.04
CA PHE A 818 -19.63 7.73 1.53
C PHE A 818 -18.55 8.16 2.52
N VAL A 819 -17.87 9.25 2.21
CA VAL A 819 -16.87 9.86 3.09
C VAL A 819 -17.40 11.23 3.52
N ARG A 820 -17.27 11.53 4.81
CA ARG A 820 -17.72 12.79 5.41
C ARG A 820 -16.66 13.30 6.38
N GLU A 821 -16.71 14.59 6.65
CA GLU A 821 -16.18 15.16 7.89
C GLU A 821 -16.77 14.42 9.11
N THR A 822 -16.07 14.50 10.23
CA THR A 822 -16.47 13.82 11.48
C THR A 822 -15.92 14.60 12.67
N ARG A 823 -16.35 14.29 13.89
CA ARG A 823 -15.94 15.02 15.11
C ARG A 823 -14.47 14.85 15.39
N VAL A 824 -13.90 13.76 14.86
CA VAL A 824 -12.47 13.47 14.86
C VAL A 824 -11.78 14.06 13.62
N ALA A 825 -12.50 14.18 12.49
CA ALA A 825 -12.07 14.86 11.27
C ALA A 825 -12.58 16.31 11.18
N HIS A 826 -11.88 17.22 11.85
CA HIS A 826 -12.16 18.65 11.75
C HIS A 826 -11.47 19.25 10.51
N TYR A 827 -11.85 20.44 10.03
CA TYR A 827 -11.14 21.09 8.90
C TYR A 827 -9.62 21.27 9.12
N ALA A 828 -9.18 21.23 10.39
CA ALA A 828 -7.79 21.30 10.80
C ALA A 828 -7.09 19.92 10.86
N LEU A 829 -7.85 18.83 10.85
CA LEU A 829 -7.38 17.44 10.94
C LEU A 829 -7.99 16.70 9.75
N HIS A 830 -7.24 16.59 8.65
CA HIS A 830 -7.61 15.96 7.39
C HIS A 830 -8.02 14.47 7.47
N GLN A 831 -8.74 14.00 8.49
CA GLN A 831 -9.11 12.60 8.66
C GLN A 831 -10.29 12.23 7.76
N ALA A 832 -10.21 11.10 7.07
CA ALA A 832 -11.33 10.57 6.31
C ALA A 832 -11.90 9.33 6.98
N LYS A 833 -13.21 9.32 7.21
CA LYS A 833 -13.92 8.22 7.85
C LYS A 833 -15.13 7.82 7.01
N VAL A 834 -15.56 6.57 7.15
CA VAL A 834 -16.81 6.05 6.57
C VAL A 834 -17.75 5.67 7.74
N PRO A 835 -18.35 6.66 8.43
CA PRO A 835 -19.05 6.44 9.72
C PRO A 835 -20.16 5.39 9.61
N ARG A 836 -20.82 5.33 8.45
CA ARG A 836 -21.92 4.42 8.13
C ARG A 836 -21.65 2.95 8.45
N TYR A 837 -20.39 2.51 8.36
CA TYR A 837 -20.02 1.11 8.56
C TYR A 837 -19.17 0.88 9.82
N VAL A 838 -18.83 1.93 10.56
CA VAL A 838 -18.19 1.80 11.88
C VAL A 838 -19.24 1.31 12.89
N GLY A 839 -18.82 0.45 13.82
CA GLY A 839 -19.74 -0.13 14.82
C GLY A 839 -20.72 -1.20 14.31
N LEU A 840 -20.65 -1.63 13.03
CA LEU A 840 -21.53 -2.68 12.52
C LEU A 840 -21.41 -4.01 13.28
N THR A 841 -22.53 -4.49 13.82
CA THR A 841 -22.67 -5.86 14.33
C THR A 841 -23.20 -6.80 13.25
N PRO A 842 -23.05 -8.14 13.42
CA PRO A 842 -23.56 -9.11 12.45
C PRO A 842 -25.05 -8.94 12.12
N GLU A 843 -25.87 -8.64 13.12
CA GLU A 843 -27.31 -8.46 13.00
C GLU A 843 -27.66 -7.17 12.25
N VAL A 844 -26.95 -6.07 12.50
CA VAL A 844 -27.15 -4.82 11.76
C VAL A 844 -26.77 -5.01 10.29
N GLY A 845 -25.63 -5.67 10.02
CA GLY A 845 -25.22 -5.99 8.65
C GLY A 845 -26.23 -6.87 7.90
N LEU A 846 -26.80 -7.88 8.58
CA LEU A 846 -27.84 -8.73 7.99
C LEU A 846 -29.15 -7.95 7.76
N ALA A 847 -29.53 -7.03 8.64
CA ALA A 847 -30.69 -6.16 8.41
C ALA A 847 -30.49 -5.28 7.15
N LEU A 848 -29.31 -4.70 6.96
CA LEU A 848 -28.98 -3.95 5.74
C LEU A 848 -29.02 -4.84 4.49
N HIS A 849 -28.55 -6.08 4.59
CA HIS A 849 -28.63 -7.04 3.49
C HIS A 849 -30.08 -7.33 3.08
N LEU A 850 -30.95 -7.59 4.07
CA LEU A 850 -32.35 -7.96 3.85
C LEU A 850 -33.20 -6.80 3.35
N TYR A 851 -33.02 -5.60 3.91
CA TYR A 851 -33.93 -4.47 3.70
C TYR A 851 -33.40 -3.36 2.79
N ALA A 852 -32.08 -3.31 2.52
CA ALA A 852 -31.45 -2.33 1.62
C ALA A 852 -30.60 -3.00 0.51
N GLY A 853 -30.66 -4.32 0.35
CA GLY A 853 -29.60 -5.12 -0.30
C GLY A 853 -29.07 -4.63 -1.66
N LYS A 854 -29.90 -4.01 -2.51
CA LYS A 854 -29.44 -3.46 -3.81
C LYS A 854 -28.57 -2.22 -3.59
N GLU A 855 -29.02 -1.29 -2.78
CA GLU A 855 -28.34 -0.05 -2.45
C GLU A 855 -27.06 -0.32 -1.65
N LEU A 856 -27.10 -1.25 -0.68
CA LEU A 856 -25.91 -1.71 0.04
C LEU A 856 -24.83 -2.25 -0.92
N ARG A 857 -25.20 -3.13 -1.87
CA ARG A 857 -24.26 -3.67 -2.86
C ARG A 857 -23.69 -2.59 -3.77
N ARG A 858 -24.53 -1.66 -4.22
CA ARG A 858 -24.08 -0.49 -5.01
C ARG A 858 -23.05 0.31 -4.22
N ASN A 859 -23.37 0.64 -2.98
CA ASN A 859 -22.57 1.46 -2.09
C ASN A 859 -21.22 0.81 -1.77
N LEU A 860 -21.22 -0.47 -1.39
CA LEU A 860 -19.98 -1.23 -1.15
C LEU A 860 -19.17 -1.46 -2.42
N ARG A 861 -19.81 -1.64 -3.58
CA ARG A 861 -19.10 -1.69 -4.87
C ARG A 861 -18.39 -0.37 -5.15
N LEU A 862 -19.07 0.77 -5.04
CA LEU A 862 -18.47 2.08 -5.27
C LEU A 862 -17.28 2.33 -4.36
N LEU A 863 -17.41 2.05 -3.06
CA LEU A 863 -16.29 2.12 -2.11
C LEU A 863 -15.16 1.17 -2.52
N THR A 864 -15.46 -0.07 -2.90
CA THR A 864 -14.40 -1.02 -3.24
C THR A 864 -13.78 -0.83 -4.64
N THR A 865 -14.38 -0.01 -5.51
CA THR A 865 -13.78 0.30 -6.82
C THR A 865 -13.13 1.67 -6.85
N GLN A 866 -13.72 2.65 -6.16
CA GLN A 866 -13.23 4.03 -6.12
C GLN A 866 -12.34 4.30 -4.90
N LEU A 867 -12.38 3.45 -3.86
CA LEU A 867 -11.59 3.52 -2.63
C LEU A 867 -11.16 2.14 -2.10
N PRO A 868 -10.29 1.39 -2.80
CA PRO A 868 -9.88 0.04 -2.40
C PRO A 868 -9.04 -0.10 -1.11
N MET A 869 -9.57 0.37 0.03
CA MET A 869 -8.90 0.44 1.33
C MET A 869 -9.21 -0.70 2.30
N TRP A 870 -9.76 -1.83 1.82
CA TRP A 870 -10.15 -2.93 2.72
C TRP A 870 -8.96 -3.69 3.35
N TYR A 871 -7.72 -3.49 2.86
CA TYR A 871 -6.54 -4.31 3.20
C TYR A 871 -5.28 -3.50 3.58
N GLN A 872 -5.44 -2.39 4.30
CA GLN A 872 -4.36 -1.38 4.42
C GLN A 872 -3.71 -1.25 5.79
N ALA A 873 -3.38 -2.35 6.48
CA ALA A 873 -2.47 -2.25 7.62
C ALA A 873 -1.19 -1.52 7.19
N TYR A 874 -1.02 -0.33 7.75
CA TYR A 874 0.01 0.66 7.41
C TYR A 874 -0.04 1.22 5.97
N GLY A 875 -1.02 0.82 5.13
CA GLY A 875 -1.06 0.82 3.64
C GLY A 875 -1.20 2.13 2.87
N GLU A 876 -1.33 2.02 1.53
CA GLU A 876 -1.53 3.13 0.58
C GLU A 876 -2.73 4.01 0.94
N ARG A 877 -2.55 5.32 0.99
CA ARG A 877 -3.65 6.26 1.25
C ARG A 877 -4.50 6.47 -0.01
N LEU A 878 -5.75 6.02 -0.08
CA LEU A 878 -6.63 6.25 -1.24
C LEU A 878 -7.62 7.41 -1.05
N ILE A 879 -7.57 8.14 0.07
CA ILE A 879 -8.42 9.31 0.36
C ILE A 879 -7.55 10.54 0.62
N GLY A 880 -7.91 11.72 0.07
CA GLY A 880 -7.21 13.02 0.14
C GLY A 880 -6.75 13.52 1.54
N GLY A 881 -5.91 14.58 1.58
CA GLY A 881 -5.24 15.17 2.79
C GLY A 881 -3.90 14.55 3.25
N GLU A 882 -2.89 15.30 3.69
CA GLU A 882 -1.49 14.85 4.00
C GLU A 882 -1.31 13.87 5.18
N ASN A 883 -2.17 12.84 5.28
CA ASN A 883 -2.09 11.80 6.28
C ASN A 883 -1.12 10.70 5.85
N TYR A 884 -0.48 10.13 6.86
CA TYR A 884 0.66 9.22 6.68
C TYR A 884 0.20 7.75 6.56
N ILE A 885 -0.94 7.42 7.19
CA ILE A 885 -1.59 6.11 7.14
C ILE A 885 -3.11 6.28 7.16
N SER A 886 -3.83 5.36 6.53
CA SER A 886 -5.29 5.32 6.62
C SER A 886 -5.75 4.92 8.03
N PRO A 887 -6.81 5.52 8.60
CA PRO A 887 -7.28 5.14 9.93
C PRO A 887 -7.65 3.65 10.01
N PRO A 888 -7.19 2.90 11.04
CA PRO A 888 -7.42 1.46 11.13
C PRO A 888 -8.90 1.05 11.07
N HIS A 889 -9.78 1.88 11.63
CA HIS A 889 -11.21 1.66 11.70
C HIS A 889 -11.87 1.62 10.31
N LEU A 890 -11.27 2.26 9.31
CA LEU A 890 -11.78 2.34 7.94
C LEU A 890 -11.72 1.00 7.21
N ALA A 891 -10.53 0.38 7.19
CA ALA A 891 -10.33 -0.95 6.63
C ALA A 891 -11.18 -2.00 7.36
N ARG A 892 -11.31 -1.86 8.69
CA ARG A 892 -12.17 -2.72 9.52
C ARG A 892 -13.65 -2.57 9.15
N ALA A 893 -14.16 -1.35 9.06
CA ALA A 893 -15.56 -1.06 8.78
C ALA A 893 -16.00 -1.61 7.42
N LEU A 894 -15.18 -1.39 6.38
CA LEU A 894 -15.46 -1.91 5.04
C LEU A 894 -15.43 -3.44 5.01
N PHE A 895 -14.46 -4.07 5.70
CA PHE A 895 -14.40 -5.52 5.81
C PHE A 895 -15.64 -6.09 6.52
N ALA A 896 -16.07 -5.46 7.63
CA ALA A 896 -17.27 -5.84 8.36
C ALA A 896 -18.53 -5.70 7.50
N ALA A 897 -18.65 -4.63 6.72
CA ALA A 897 -19.79 -4.44 5.82
C ALA A 897 -19.83 -5.48 4.68
N LEU A 898 -18.68 -5.82 4.10
CA LEU A 898 -18.58 -6.89 3.09
C LEU A 898 -18.99 -8.25 3.66
N ALA A 899 -18.55 -8.55 4.89
CA ALA A 899 -18.81 -9.83 5.55
C ALA A 899 -20.26 -9.93 6.08
N TYR A 900 -20.68 -8.99 6.92
CA TYR A 900 -21.99 -9.01 7.58
C TYR A 900 -23.13 -8.60 6.64
N GLY A 901 -22.85 -7.76 5.65
CA GLY A 901 -23.79 -7.42 4.58
C GLY A 901 -23.97 -8.51 3.53
N GLY A 902 -23.28 -9.65 3.68
CA GLY A 902 -23.40 -10.81 2.78
C GLY A 902 -22.97 -10.54 1.35
N VAL A 903 -22.13 -9.52 1.13
CA VAL A 903 -21.67 -9.12 -0.21
C VAL A 903 -20.48 -9.96 -0.66
N ALA A 904 -19.61 -10.36 0.27
CA ALA A 904 -18.48 -11.24 0.00
C ALA A 904 -18.72 -12.66 0.54
N THR A 905 -18.23 -13.67 -0.18
CA THR A 905 -18.11 -15.06 0.28
C THR A 905 -16.95 -15.21 1.26
N SER A 906 -16.92 -16.29 2.05
CA SER A 906 -15.77 -16.58 2.93
C SER A 906 -14.45 -16.70 2.16
N THR A 907 -14.47 -17.22 0.93
CA THR A 907 -13.28 -17.30 0.07
C THR A 907 -12.80 -15.92 -0.37
N GLU A 908 -13.71 -15.03 -0.75
CA GLU A 908 -13.36 -13.64 -1.08
C GLU A 908 -12.86 -12.87 0.14
N LEU A 909 -13.46 -13.10 1.31
CA LEU A 909 -13.01 -12.51 2.57
C LEU A 909 -11.60 -12.98 2.95
N VAL A 910 -11.27 -14.27 2.77
CA VAL A 910 -9.91 -14.78 2.97
C VAL A 910 -8.91 -14.08 2.06
N ALA A 911 -9.26 -13.85 0.79
CA ALA A 911 -8.39 -13.14 -0.14
C ALA A 911 -8.20 -11.65 0.21
N LYS A 912 -9.13 -11.08 1.00
CA LYS A 912 -9.12 -9.70 1.51
C LYS A 912 -8.57 -9.58 2.94
N LEU A 913 -8.24 -10.70 3.61
CA LEU A 913 -7.53 -10.66 4.87
C LEU A 913 -6.14 -10.08 4.66
N ASP A 914 -5.74 -9.27 5.60
CA ASP A 914 -4.51 -8.50 5.63
C ASP A 914 -3.63 -8.98 6.80
N GLN A 915 -2.78 -8.13 7.35
CA GLN A 915 -2.03 -8.33 8.60
C GLN A 915 -2.60 -7.50 9.77
N PRO A 916 -2.28 -7.85 11.03
CA PRO A 916 -2.61 -7.00 12.18
C PRO A 916 -1.86 -5.67 12.15
N TRP A 917 -2.51 -4.61 12.65
CA TRP A 917 -1.93 -3.27 12.87
C TRP A 917 -1.10 -3.17 14.15
N CYS A 918 -1.23 -4.11 15.07
CA CYS A 918 -0.54 -4.03 16.35
C CYS A 918 -0.56 -5.38 17.05
N ARG A 919 0.10 -5.48 18.21
CA ARG A 919 -0.08 -6.62 19.11
C ARG A 919 -1.47 -6.63 19.73
N ALA A 920 -2.02 -7.83 19.90
CA ALA A 920 -3.34 -8.08 20.44
C ALA A 920 -4.47 -7.32 19.70
N ASP A 921 -4.29 -7.05 18.40
CA ASP A 921 -5.18 -6.25 17.54
C ASP A 921 -6.63 -6.78 17.52
N LEU A 922 -7.58 -5.97 18.02
CA LEU A 922 -8.99 -6.34 18.05
C LEU A 922 -9.62 -6.33 16.66
N TYR A 923 -9.25 -5.40 15.78
CA TYR A 923 -9.76 -5.35 14.41
C TYR A 923 -9.34 -6.56 13.60
N TRP A 924 -8.12 -7.06 13.81
CA TRP A 924 -7.69 -8.32 13.21
C TRP A 924 -8.55 -9.51 13.67
N MET A 925 -8.82 -9.62 14.97
CA MET A 925 -9.69 -10.66 15.51
C MET A 925 -11.11 -10.57 14.96
N GLU A 926 -11.65 -9.36 14.81
CA GLU A 926 -12.95 -9.13 14.21
C GLU A 926 -13.00 -9.58 12.74
N LYS A 927 -11.99 -9.22 11.92
CA LYS A 927 -11.92 -9.65 10.51
C LYS A 927 -11.87 -11.17 10.39
N LEU A 928 -11.06 -11.83 11.22
CA LEU A 928 -10.98 -13.29 11.26
C LEU A 928 -12.30 -13.92 11.70
N THR A 929 -12.93 -13.39 12.74
CA THR A 929 -14.22 -13.85 13.26
C THR A 929 -15.34 -13.66 12.23
N ALA A 930 -15.37 -12.52 11.54
CA ALA A 930 -16.33 -12.23 10.49
C ALA A 930 -16.17 -13.19 9.30
N THR A 931 -14.93 -13.51 8.92
CA THR A 931 -14.61 -14.49 7.86
C THR A 931 -15.13 -15.89 8.21
N LEU A 932 -14.88 -16.36 9.44
CA LEU A 932 -15.36 -17.67 9.90
C LEU A 932 -16.89 -17.70 10.01
N ARG A 933 -17.50 -16.61 10.48
CA ARG A 933 -18.95 -16.46 10.58
C ARG A 933 -19.64 -16.51 9.22
N ALA A 934 -19.09 -15.84 8.20
CA ALA A 934 -19.65 -15.79 6.86
C ALA A 934 -19.79 -17.17 6.19
N ALA A 935 -19.04 -18.18 6.64
CA ALA A 935 -19.17 -19.55 6.17
C ALA A 935 -20.37 -20.32 6.78
N LEU A 936 -20.94 -19.81 7.87
CA LEU A 936 -22.05 -20.45 8.58
C LEU A 936 -23.41 -19.84 8.23
N THR A 937 -23.41 -18.59 7.76
CA THR A 937 -24.62 -17.91 7.34
C THR A 937 -25.13 -18.55 6.05
N ARG A 938 -26.16 -19.40 6.13
CA ARG A 938 -26.91 -19.83 4.95
C ARG A 938 -27.48 -18.58 4.28
N ARG A 939 -27.15 -18.37 3.01
CA ARG A 939 -27.69 -17.22 2.26
C ARG A 939 -29.19 -17.47 2.08
N PRO A 940 -30.07 -16.48 2.29
CA PRO A 940 -31.50 -16.66 2.11
C PRO A 940 -31.93 -17.14 0.71
N ASN A 941 -31.03 -17.10 -0.29
CA ASN A 941 -31.25 -17.59 -1.66
C ASN A 941 -30.26 -18.68 -2.10
N GLY A 942 -29.82 -19.56 -1.19
CA GLY A 942 -28.97 -20.72 -1.51
C GLY A 942 -29.03 -21.81 -0.47
#